data_AF-A0A6M8VR53-F1
#
_entry.id   AF-A0A6M8VR53-F1
#
_cell.length_a   1.000
_cell.length_b   1.000
_cell.length_c   1.000
_cell.angle_alpha   90.00
_cell.angle_beta   90.00
_cell.angle_gamma   90.00
#
_symmetry.space_group_name_H-M   'P 1'
#
loop_
_entity.id
_entity.type
_entity.pdbx_description
1 polymer ?
#
loop_
_entity_poly.entity_id
_entity_poly.type
_entity_poly.pdbx_seq_one_letter_code
_entity_poly.pdbx_strand_id
1 'polypeptide(L)'
;MDTDSTKKYFSGITQDPRLRVLAILLAFLLIGIFFLGFDKSPQQIAFMIGFSCLLDMCFHYMTKETSRLLLPISAAITGTGLSILTHFPHTIWLGAVPVFLAISSKYVLTYQSKHIFNPGLFGLTLCLLFSDGMIAAAPVSQWGGLVAFCILILFMAASFFLFNIKRQILTAVFLAGYFLQVLLRGFTIDADIPLTMLLMGVLQSPAFYLFTFFMLTDPRTSPDTAKGQVFMALWVIAADFIFHSLHFTFTLFYAGFSYFTARFLSLHFLRSVEASPPVYQRIFYKWREITLCLALLWLGVRGFDYIRPVALPPHPGFTLTALPSQHTGISGEASPLLQQTDPRIAHLAKWFYAMGDAAAVADVNHDGLPDLFLTQPLKAPQDRANLYLNQGDFQFKKFPLPALDDLRQSPDKYGSPTQGLWVDYDNDGDQDLFLTVFWGHPYLLKNNLQETGELSFEDVSAAAGFTAYINSAAANVADLNRDGLPDIILAGSLPLYVSDGDYSPPEYFNIFQLPKAAYEGDRRPFNVMRRNPYDARNAGSNMIYLAAPDGKFRLLDNKEWGFQDEKRWTLDIAVGDVNNDGWDDIYFANTAGPDRLYLNKEGRGFTQIQSYFKDGIGQDTYRGMNASFLDADKNGFLDIYVSNMHKAELPEGSLLWMNDGRITTNKSQAFKNKAFAKNIINPDRFSWGAATVDIDLDGDMDILQTAGWLDSDYDSPSEPTAQAACGNYVYKLFQIEASPPATHGYIDNWPDMRGECLYPRDPKRVFLNSGRGFIDVADAVGWGKAENSRAIAAADFDNDGDKDIVVTHMTAPPSLYRNDLAAPPHWVGLLLKGNGTSCATNAFGTRAVLQQADNKQEKRLYASNGLSSQHDPRITFALTDQAETATLDIFWCGNKKPERVTVKAGAYHLITQQAGNNAP
;
A
#
# COMPACT_ATOMS: atom_id res chain seq x y z
N MET A 1 -47.57 -35.03 9.64
CA MET A 1 -46.94 -33.97 10.45
C MET A 1 -48.04 -33.00 10.84
N ASP A 2 -48.24 -32.80 12.14
CA ASP A 2 -49.37 -32.09 12.74
C ASP A 2 -49.22 -30.57 12.57
N THR A 3 -50.25 -29.87 12.10
CA THR A 3 -50.23 -28.42 11.81
C THR A 3 -49.94 -27.57 13.06
N ASP A 4 -50.29 -28.06 14.25
CA ASP A 4 -49.94 -27.43 15.52
C ASP A 4 -48.47 -27.60 15.90
N SER A 5 -47.84 -28.72 15.53
CA SER A 5 -46.40 -28.92 15.74
C SER A 5 -45.57 -27.98 14.86
N THR A 6 -46.04 -27.71 13.64
CA THR A 6 -45.42 -26.77 12.69
C THR A 6 -45.59 -25.32 13.18
N LYS A 7 -46.80 -24.91 13.61
CA LYS A 7 -47.02 -23.57 14.19
C LYS A 7 -46.20 -23.31 15.45
N LYS A 8 -46.10 -24.30 16.36
CA LYS A 8 -45.31 -24.19 17.59
C LYS A 8 -43.80 -24.19 17.33
N TYR A 9 -43.37 -24.88 16.28
CA TYR A 9 -41.98 -24.85 15.79
C TYR A 9 -41.63 -23.47 15.19
N PHE A 10 -42.49 -22.91 14.32
CA PHE A 10 -42.29 -21.58 13.75
C PHE A 10 -42.43 -20.46 14.80
N SER A 11 -43.35 -20.57 15.77
CA SER A 11 -43.46 -19.59 16.87
C SER A 11 -42.26 -19.65 17.82
N GLY A 12 -41.67 -20.82 18.02
CA GLY A 12 -40.42 -20.98 18.79
C GLY A 12 -39.22 -20.35 18.08
N ILE A 13 -39.18 -20.39 16.75
CA ILE A 13 -38.15 -19.73 15.94
C ILE A 13 -38.28 -18.21 16.03
N THR A 14 -39.48 -17.64 15.83
CA THR A 14 -39.67 -16.17 15.88
C THR A 14 -39.45 -15.56 17.27
N GLN A 15 -39.49 -16.38 18.32
CA GLN A 15 -39.16 -15.97 19.70
C GLN A 15 -37.69 -16.23 20.09
N ASP A 16 -36.86 -16.83 19.22
CA ASP A 16 -35.43 -17.05 19.51
C ASP A 16 -34.68 -15.71 19.61
N PRO A 17 -34.10 -15.34 20.76
CA PRO A 17 -33.38 -14.08 20.92
C PRO A 17 -32.20 -13.94 19.96
N ARG A 18 -31.64 -15.05 19.47
CA ARG A 18 -30.53 -15.06 18.51
C ARG A 18 -30.91 -14.46 17.15
N LEU A 19 -32.17 -14.60 16.70
CA LEU A 19 -32.58 -13.99 15.43
C LEU A 19 -32.52 -12.47 15.46
N ARG A 20 -32.83 -11.86 16.60
CA ARG A 20 -32.76 -10.40 16.74
C ARG A 20 -31.31 -9.92 16.85
N VAL A 21 -30.43 -10.68 17.52
CA VAL A 21 -28.99 -10.42 17.52
C VAL A 21 -28.43 -10.45 16.09
N LEU A 22 -28.79 -11.48 15.31
CA LEU A 22 -28.40 -11.59 13.92
C LEU A 22 -28.93 -10.41 13.09
N ALA A 23 -30.18 -10.00 13.29
CA ALA A 23 -30.77 -8.86 12.59
C ALA A 23 -30.03 -7.54 12.90
N ILE A 24 -29.65 -7.31 14.15
CA ILE A 24 -28.86 -6.13 14.56
C ILE A 24 -27.49 -6.14 13.88
N LEU A 25 -26.77 -7.27 13.92
CA LEU A 25 -25.46 -7.39 13.29
C LEU A 25 -25.53 -7.23 11.77
N LEU A 26 -26.56 -7.80 11.12
CA LEU A 26 -26.77 -7.64 9.67
C LEU A 26 -27.13 -6.19 9.31
N ALA A 27 -27.97 -5.52 10.10
CA ALA A 27 -28.29 -4.11 9.87
C ALA A 27 -27.04 -3.22 10.00
N PHE A 28 -26.22 -3.46 11.02
CA PHE A 28 -24.96 -2.75 11.19
C PHE A 28 -23.98 -3.03 10.05
N LEU A 29 -23.88 -4.29 9.61
CA LEU A 29 -23.04 -4.66 8.46
C LEU A 29 -23.51 -3.96 7.17
N LEU A 30 -24.81 -3.89 6.92
CA LEU A 30 -25.36 -3.17 5.76
C LEU A 30 -25.07 -1.66 5.85
N ILE A 31 -25.26 -1.05 7.01
CA ILE A 31 -24.87 0.36 7.24
C ILE A 31 -23.36 0.53 7.02
N GLY A 32 -22.58 -0.43 7.50
CA GLY A 32 -21.13 -0.50 7.34
C GLY A 32 -20.68 -0.43 5.88
N ILE A 33 -21.24 -1.30 5.04
CA ILE A 33 -20.91 -1.37 3.61
C ILE A 33 -21.29 -0.08 2.88
N PHE A 34 -22.50 0.43 3.11
CA PHE A 34 -23.04 1.52 2.29
C PHE A 34 -22.69 2.93 2.79
N PHE A 35 -22.40 3.09 4.09
CA PHE A 35 -22.25 4.42 4.71
C PHE A 35 -20.98 4.59 5.55
N LEU A 36 -20.42 3.52 6.12
CA LEU A 36 -19.25 3.62 7.01
C LEU A 36 -17.93 3.21 6.32
N GLY A 37 -18.02 2.65 5.12
CA GLY A 37 -16.86 2.24 4.34
C GLY A 37 -16.24 0.95 4.86
N PHE A 38 -17.04 -0.09 5.12
CA PHE A 38 -16.49 -1.41 5.41
C PHE A 38 -15.78 -1.96 4.16
N ASP A 39 -14.57 -2.45 4.38
CA ASP A 39 -13.63 -2.95 3.37
C ASP A 39 -14.09 -4.22 2.65
N LYS A 40 -15.01 -5.01 3.23
CA LYS A 40 -15.45 -6.28 2.64
C LYS A 40 -16.57 -6.10 1.63
N SER A 41 -16.44 -6.81 0.53
CA SER A 41 -17.49 -6.86 -0.48
C SER A 41 -18.68 -7.71 -0.02
N PRO A 42 -19.91 -7.45 -0.55
CA PRO A 42 -21.07 -8.28 -0.25
C PRO A 42 -20.87 -9.77 -0.55
N GLN A 43 -20.03 -10.10 -1.53
CA GLN A 43 -19.70 -11.48 -1.90
C GLN A 43 -18.87 -12.17 -0.81
N GLN A 44 -17.83 -11.49 -0.27
CA GLN A 44 -17.02 -12.02 0.82
C GLN A 44 -17.87 -12.28 2.07
N ILE A 45 -18.75 -11.34 2.41
CA ILE A 45 -19.66 -11.45 3.55
C ILE A 45 -20.62 -12.62 3.38
N ALA A 46 -21.29 -12.71 2.23
CA ALA A 46 -22.22 -13.80 1.93
C ALA A 46 -21.51 -15.16 1.99
N PHE A 47 -20.28 -15.23 1.49
CA PHE A 47 -19.46 -16.44 1.58
C PHE A 47 -19.12 -16.79 3.03
N MET A 48 -18.63 -15.87 3.85
CA MET A 48 -18.28 -16.15 5.25
C MET A 48 -19.48 -16.62 6.07
N ILE A 49 -20.66 -16.00 5.90
CA ILE A 49 -21.90 -16.38 6.57
C ILE A 49 -22.42 -17.73 6.05
N GLY A 50 -22.41 -17.93 4.74
CA GLY A 50 -22.84 -19.20 4.12
C GLY A 50 -21.94 -20.36 4.54
N PHE A 51 -20.63 -20.14 4.51
CA PHE A 51 -19.62 -21.12 4.90
C PHE A 51 -19.70 -21.46 6.39
N SER A 52 -19.95 -20.48 7.26
CA SER A 52 -20.14 -20.75 8.69
C SER A 52 -21.36 -21.63 8.94
N CYS A 53 -22.47 -21.36 8.25
CA CYS A 53 -23.69 -22.15 8.37
C CYS A 53 -23.50 -23.56 7.83
N LEU A 54 -22.84 -23.71 6.68
CA LEU A 54 -22.52 -25.00 6.07
C LEU A 54 -21.65 -25.85 7.02
N LEU A 55 -20.57 -25.28 7.54
CA LEU A 55 -19.69 -25.99 8.49
C LEU A 55 -20.43 -26.43 9.75
N ASP A 56 -21.30 -25.58 10.31
CA ASP A 56 -22.07 -25.89 11.51
C ASP A 56 -23.03 -27.07 11.25
N MET A 57 -23.72 -27.06 10.11
CA MET A 57 -24.60 -28.16 9.70
C MET A 57 -23.81 -29.46 9.46
N CYS A 58 -22.66 -29.37 8.79
CA CYS A 58 -21.79 -30.52 8.51
C CYS A 58 -21.25 -31.14 9.81
N PHE A 59 -20.63 -30.34 10.69
CA PHE A 59 -20.10 -30.84 11.95
C PHE A 59 -21.20 -31.39 12.87
N HIS A 60 -22.37 -30.74 12.93
CA HIS A 60 -23.52 -31.25 13.68
C HIS A 60 -23.99 -32.61 13.19
N TYR A 61 -24.12 -32.76 11.86
CA TYR A 61 -24.52 -34.04 11.24
C TYR A 61 -23.49 -35.15 11.54
N MET A 62 -22.20 -34.85 11.38
CA MET A 62 -21.12 -35.83 11.50
C MET A 62 -20.84 -36.24 12.96
N THR A 63 -21.03 -35.34 13.92
CA THR A 63 -20.86 -35.64 15.35
C THR A 63 -21.99 -36.48 15.93
N LYS A 64 -23.09 -36.69 15.18
CA LYS A 64 -24.30 -37.45 15.58
C LYS A 64 -24.97 -36.89 16.84
N GLU A 65 -24.91 -35.58 17.08
CA GLU A 65 -25.58 -34.98 18.25
C GLU A 65 -27.11 -35.15 18.19
N THR A 66 -27.73 -35.16 17.00
CA THR A 66 -29.15 -35.53 16.77
C THR A 66 -29.44 -35.85 15.28
N SER A 67 -30.53 -36.58 14.98
CA SER A 67 -31.03 -36.84 13.61
C SER A 67 -31.91 -35.71 13.03
N ARG A 68 -31.91 -34.53 13.66
CA ARG A 68 -32.73 -33.37 13.25
C ARG A 68 -31.88 -32.34 12.52
N LEU A 69 -32.45 -31.72 11.49
CA LEU A 69 -31.86 -30.58 10.78
C LEU A 69 -31.57 -29.44 11.77
N LEU A 70 -30.31 -28.99 11.83
CA LEU A 70 -29.91 -27.84 12.64
C LEU A 70 -30.22 -26.56 11.86
N LEU A 71 -30.92 -25.62 12.49
CA LEU A 71 -31.02 -24.25 11.99
C LEU A 71 -29.81 -23.45 12.49
N PRO A 72 -28.84 -23.07 11.64
CA PRO A 72 -27.53 -22.62 12.06
C PRO A 72 -27.49 -21.13 12.47
N ILE A 73 -28.47 -20.64 13.25
CA ILE A 73 -28.57 -19.22 13.65
C ILE A 73 -27.31 -18.76 14.40
N SER A 74 -26.80 -19.60 15.31
CA SER A 74 -25.57 -19.27 16.06
C SER A 74 -24.34 -19.16 15.16
N ALA A 75 -24.23 -20.01 14.13
CA ALA A 75 -23.13 -19.91 13.17
C ALA A 75 -23.29 -18.72 12.22
N ALA A 76 -24.51 -18.35 11.84
CA ALA A 76 -24.77 -17.11 11.11
C ALA A 76 -24.29 -15.89 11.91
N ILE A 77 -24.61 -15.80 13.22
CA ILE A 77 -24.11 -14.74 14.10
C ILE A 77 -22.58 -14.70 14.12
N THR A 78 -21.93 -15.86 14.28
CA THR A 78 -20.46 -15.96 14.25
C THR A 78 -19.89 -15.51 12.91
N GLY A 79 -20.48 -15.93 11.79
CA GLY A 79 -20.04 -15.55 10.44
C GLY A 79 -20.20 -14.04 10.19
N THR A 80 -21.33 -13.45 10.59
CA THR A 80 -21.55 -12.00 10.50
C THR A 80 -20.58 -11.23 11.40
N GLY A 81 -20.38 -11.68 12.64
CA GLY A 81 -19.44 -11.05 13.58
C GLY A 81 -17.99 -11.11 13.10
N LEU A 82 -17.56 -12.23 12.51
CA LEU A 82 -16.21 -12.34 11.91
C LEU A 82 -16.08 -11.48 10.66
N SER A 83 -17.12 -11.37 9.82
CA SER A 83 -17.10 -10.46 8.66
C SER A 83 -16.91 -9.00 9.06
N ILE A 84 -17.45 -8.63 10.23
CA ILE A 84 -17.32 -7.32 10.86
C ILE A 84 -15.89 -7.14 11.42
N LEU A 85 -15.35 -8.14 12.12
CA LEU A 85 -14.15 -8.02 12.95
C LEU A 85 -12.82 -8.40 12.29
N THR A 86 -12.82 -9.12 11.19
CA THR A 86 -11.59 -9.54 10.51
C THR A 86 -11.20 -8.52 9.44
N HIS A 87 -9.93 -8.44 9.07
CA HIS A 87 -9.45 -7.65 7.95
C HIS A 87 -8.32 -8.44 7.27
N PHE A 88 -8.32 -8.48 5.94
CA PHE A 88 -7.45 -9.33 5.13
C PHE A 88 -7.46 -8.85 3.66
N PRO A 89 -6.47 -9.22 2.82
CA PRO A 89 -6.42 -8.82 1.41
C PRO A 89 -7.71 -9.19 0.68
N HIS A 90 -8.11 -8.48 -0.38
CA HIS A 90 -9.37 -8.73 -1.10
C HIS A 90 -9.39 -10.07 -1.88
N THR A 91 -9.52 -11.16 -1.13
CA THR A 91 -9.75 -12.52 -1.60
C THR A 91 -10.87 -13.15 -0.77
N ILE A 92 -11.68 -13.96 -1.41
CA ILE A 92 -12.78 -14.70 -0.76
C ILE A 92 -12.25 -15.82 0.16
N TRP A 93 -11.12 -16.44 -0.20
CA TRP A 93 -10.64 -17.66 0.45
C TRP A 93 -10.07 -17.44 1.85
N LEU A 94 -9.41 -16.30 2.12
CA LEU A 94 -8.88 -16.02 3.46
C LEU A 94 -10.00 -15.86 4.49
N GLY A 95 -11.18 -15.38 4.09
CA GLY A 95 -12.36 -15.33 4.96
C GLY A 95 -12.83 -16.70 5.45
N ALA A 96 -12.47 -17.80 4.77
CA ALA A 96 -12.80 -19.16 5.21
C ALA A 96 -12.03 -19.57 6.48
N VAL A 97 -10.79 -19.09 6.64
CA VAL A 97 -9.89 -19.49 7.75
C VAL A 97 -10.46 -19.14 9.14
N PRO A 98 -10.80 -17.87 9.45
CA PRO A 98 -11.34 -17.53 10.76
C PRO A 98 -12.68 -18.21 11.02
N VAL A 99 -13.50 -18.39 9.98
CA VAL A 99 -14.79 -19.09 10.08
C VAL A 99 -14.59 -20.58 10.41
N PHE A 100 -13.65 -21.24 9.73
CA PHE A 100 -13.34 -22.64 9.99
C PHE A 100 -12.82 -22.85 11.41
N LEU A 101 -11.86 -22.03 11.85
CA LEU A 101 -11.30 -22.09 13.21
C LEU A 101 -12.38 -21.81 14.27
N ALA A 102 -13.23 -20.82 14.04
CA ALA A 102 -14.33 -20.50 14.93
C ALA A 102 -15.33 -21.66 15.06
N ILE A 103 -15.89 -22.14 13.94
CA ILE A 103 -16.94 -23.15 13.98
C ILE A 103 -16.40 -24.51 14.46
N SER A 104 -15.21 -24.92 14.02
CA SER A 104 -14.59 -26.18 14.48
C SER A 104 -14.35 -26.19 16.00
N SER A 105 -13.98 -25.05 16.60
CA SER A 105 -13.77 -24.94 18.05
C SER A 105 -15.01 -25.34 18.87
N LYS A 106 -16.23 -25.11 18.33
CA LYS A 106 -17.49 -25.48 18.99
C LYS A 106 -17.62 -26.98 19.20
N TYR A 107 -17.07 -27.77 18.28
CA TYR A 107 -17.21 -29.22 18.24
C TYR A 107 -16.00 -29.93 18.82
N VAL A 108 -14.80 -29.35 18.70
CA VAL A 108 -13.56 -29.96 19.22
C VAL A 108 -13.35 -29.57 20.69
N LEU A 109 -13.37 -28.28 21.00
CA LEU A 109 -12.98 -27.72 22.31
C LEU A 109 -14.16 -27.59 23.27
N THR A 110 -14.70 -28.73 23.71
CA THR A 110 -15.86 -28.79 24.60
C THR A 110 -15.55 -29.41 25.95
N TYR A 111 -16.28 -29.00 26.98
CA TYR A 111 -16.37 -29.68 28.26
C TYR A 111 -17.83 -30.00 28.57
N GLN A 112 -18.13 -31.25 28.92
CA GLN A 112 -19.51 -31.74 29.13
C GLN A 112 -20.46 -31.38 27.96
N SER A 113 -20.00 -31.59 26.73
CA SER A 113 -20.74 -31.28 25.48
C SER A 113 -21.12 -29.80 25.30
N LYS A 114 -20.45 -28.89 26.01
CA LYS A 114 -20.55 -27.44 25.82
C LYS A 114 -19.20 -26.88 25.39
N HIS A 115 -19.18 -26.03 24.39
CA HIS A 115 -17.96 -25.33 24.00
C HIS A 115 -17.52 -24.35 25.10
N ILE A 116 -16.21 -24.26 25.32
CA ILE A 116 -15.64 -23.39 26.36
C ILE A 116 -15.29 -22.02 25.81
N PHE A 117 -14.77 -21.97 24.58
CA PHE A 117 -14.36 -20.74 23.92
C PHE A 117 -15.54 -20.08 23.21
N ASN A 118 -15.57 -18.74 23.22
CA ASN A 118 -16.39 -18.02 22.25
C ASN A 118 -15.84 -18.30 20.84
N PRO A 119 -16.66 -18.81 19.89
CA PRO A 119 -16.18 -19.24 18.58
C PRO A 119 -15.50 -18.11 17.80
N GLY A 120 -16.12 -16.92 17.75
CA GLY A 120 -15.59 -15.78 17.01
C GLY A 120 -14.25 -15.28 17.58
N LEU A 121 -14.17 -15.16 18.91
CA LEU A 121 -12.93 -14.80 19.60
C LEU A 121 -11.81 -15.80 19.32
N PHE A 122 -12.12 -17.11 19.37
CA PHE A 122 -11.15 -18.16 19.11
C PHE A 122 -10.63 -18.12 17.67
N GLY A 123 -11.54 -18.03 16.69
CA GLY A 123 -11.19 -17.96 15.28
C GLY A 123 -10.33 -16.74 14.94
N LEU A 124 -10.73 -15.56 15.41
CA LEU A 124 -9.96 -14.32 15.21
C LEU A 124 -8.60 -14.39 15.89
N THR A 125 -8.53 -14.80 17.16
CA THR A 125 -7.27 -14.82 17.92
C THR A 125 -6.25 -15.78 17.32
N LEU A 126 -6.68 -16.96 16.86
CA LEU A 126 -5.77 -17.88 16.17
C LEU A 126 -5.27 -17.30 14.84
N CYS A 127 -6.11 -16.58 14.10
CA CYS A 127 -5.65 -15.88 12.90
C CYS A 127 -4.59 -14.83 13.25
N LEU A 128 -4.80 -14.02 14.30
CA LEU A 128 -3.81 -13.03 14.74
C LEU A 128 -2.46 -13.66 15.12
N LEU A 129 -2.48 -14.86 15.71
CA LEU A 129 -1.27 -15.56 16.14
C LEU A 129 -0.56 -16.35 15.03
N PHE A 130 -1.31 -16.88 14.05
CA PHE A 130 -0.81 -17.93 13.16
C PHE A 130 -1.04 -17.68 11.67
N SER A 131 -1.67 -16.57 11.29
CA SER A 131 -1.88 -16.25 9.86
C SER A 131 -0.66 -15.60 9.19
N ASP A 132 0.44 -15.42 9.93
CA ASP A 132 1.64 -14.72 9.43
C ASP A 132 1.32 -13.32 8.88
N GLY A 133 0.46 -12.61 9.61
CA GLY A 133 0.02 -11.26 9.25
C GLY A 133 -0.93 -11.18 8.05
N MET A 134 -1.49 -12.30 7.58
CA MET A 134 -2.46 -12.31 6.47
C MET A 134 -3.88 -11.93 6.89
N ILE A 135 -4.20 -12.02 8.19
CA ILE A 135 -5.51 -11.71 8.74
C ILE A 135 -5.34 -10.97 10.07
N ALA A 136 -5.83 -9.74 10.11
CA ALA A 136 -5.84 -8.87 11.29
C ALA A 136 -7.27 -8.65 11.83
N ALA A 137 -7.37 -7.89 12.92
CA ALA A 137 -8.64 -7.32 13.34
C ALA A 137 -8.96 -6.07 12.49
N ALA A 138 -10.24 -5.83 12.25
CA ALA A 138 -10.72 -4.69 11.49
C ALA A 138 -10.26 -3.36 12.12
N PRO A 139 -9.70 -2.42 11.32
CA PRO A 139 -9.14 -1.18 11.83
C PRO A 139 -10.23 -0.25 12.37
N VAL A 140 -9.87 0.66 13.29
CA VAL A 140 -10.84 1.57 13.94
C VAL A 140 -11.47 2.57 12.95
N SER A 141 -10.76 2.90 11.88
CA SER A 141 -11.24 3.75 10.79
C SER A 141 -12.41 3.16 10.00
N GLN A 142 -12.48 1.83 9.86
CA GLN A 142 -13.53 1.11 9.14
C GLN A 142 -14.92 1.46 9.67
N TRP A 143 -14.96 1.99 10.89
CA TRP A 143 -16.18 2.19 11.63
C TRP A 143 -16.73 3.60 11.55
N GLY A 144 -16.14 4.57 10.83
CA GLY A 144 -16.82 5.83 10.51
C GLY A 144 -16.96 6.85 11.65
N GLY A 145 -16.09 6.78 12.68
CA GLY A 145 -15.97 7.79 13.74
C GLY A 145 -17.18 7.90 14.68
N LEU A 146 -17.38 9.09 15.27
CA LEU A 146 -18.30 9.31 16.40
C LEU A 146 -19.78 8.98 16.09
N VAL A 147 -20.26 9.25 14.86
CA VAL A 147 -21.68 9.02 14.50
C VAL A 147 -22.00 7.53 14.49
N ALA A 148 -21.15 6.74 13.83
CA ALA A 148 -21.31 5.31 13.76
C ALA A 148 -21.11 4.63 15.12
N PHE A 149 -20.21 5.17 15.93
CA PHE A 149 -20.08 4.81 17.33
C PHE A 149 -21.38 5.01 18.12
N CYS A 150 -22.02 6.18 18.02
CA CYS A 150 -23.31 6.44 18.68
C CYS A 150 -24.39 5.44 18.24
N ILE A 151 -24.46 5.17 16.93
CA ILE A 151 -25.39 4.19 16.36
C ILE A 151 -25.12 2.79 16.94
N LEU A 152 -23.85 2.38 16.95
CA LEU A 152 -23.42 1.09 17.49
C LEU A 152 -23.78 0.96 18.99
N ILE A 153 -23.46 1.96 19.82
CA ILE A 153 -23.85 1.94 21.23
C ILE A 153 -25.36 1.81 21.37
N LEU A 154 -26.15 2.59 20.62
CA LEU A 154 -27.60 2.54 20.75
C LEU A 154 -28.15 1.15 20.42
N PHE A 155 -27.65 0.52 19.35
CA PHE A 155 -27.99 -0.87 19.02
C PHE A 155 -27.56 -1.84 20.13
N MET A 156 -26.39 -1.65 20.71
CA MET A 156 -25.82 -2.56 21.70
C MET A 156 -26.46 -2.40 23.09
N ALA A 157 -26.70 -1.17 23.53
CA ALA A 157 -27.45 -0.85 24.73
C ALA A 157 -28.89 -1.38 24.62
N ALA A 158 -29.57 -1.13 23.50
CA ALA A 158 -30.88 -1.73 23.24
C ALA A 158 -30.82 -3.26 23.29
N SER A 159 -29.73 -3.88 22.80
CA SER A 159 -29.55 -5.33 22.85
C SER A 159 -29.28 -5.91 24.25
N PHE A 160 -28.94 -5.09 25.24
CA PHE A 160 -28.79 -5.54 26.61
C PHE A 160 -30.12 -5.45 27.38
N PHE A 161 -30.90 -4.40 27.13
CA PHE A 161 -32.20 -4.17 27.77
C PHE A 161 -33.34 -5.00 27.17
N LEU A 162 -33.32 -5.27 25.86
CA LEU A 162 -34.38 -6.04 25.19
C LEU A 162 -34.28 -7.57 25.41
N PHE A 163 -33.18 -8.06 26.00
CA PHE A 163 -32.81 -9.49 25.95
C PHE A 163 -32.57 -10.18 27.29
N ASN A 164 -32.67 -9.48 28.43
CA ASN A 164 -32.50 -10.06 29.78
C ASN A 164 -31.24 -10.92 29.96
N ILE A 165 -30.12 -10.53 29.32
CA ILE A 165 -28.84 -11.25 29.45
C ILE A 165 -28.30 -11.00 30.87
N LYS A 166 -28.25 -12.05 31.70
CA LYS A 166 -27.80 -12.00 33.11
C LYS A 166 -26.27 -11.89 33.24
N ARG A 167 -25.66 -10.89 32.60
CA ARG A 167 -24.21 -10.60 32.62
C ARG A 167 -23.88 -9.15 32.99
N GLN A 168 -24.81 -8.46 33.62
CA GLN A 168 -24.67 -7.05 34.01
C GLN A 168 -23.47 -6.81 34.94
N ILE A 169 -23.19 -7.74 35.87
CA ILE A 169 -22.06 -7.62 36.80
C ILE A 169 -20.73 -7.74 36.05
N LEU A 170 -20.60 -8.75 35.17
CA LEU A 170 -19.43 -8.90 34.31
C LEU A 170 -19.14 -7.62 33.52
N THR A 171 -20.15 -7.09 32.82
CA THR A 171 -20.02 -5.87 32.02
C THR A 171 -19.65 -4.66 32.86
N ALA A 172 -20.33 -4.43 33.99
CA ALA A 172 -20.07 -3.28 34.85
C ALA A 172 -18.65 -3.29 35.45
N VAL A 173 -18.21 -4.45 35.96
CA VAL A 173 -16.86 -4.59 36.52
C VAL A 173 -15.80 -4.48 35.44
N PHE A 174 -16.02 -5.09 34.28
CA PHE A 174 -15.10 -4.98 33.15
C PHE A 174 -14.95 -3.53 32.68
N LEU A 175 -16.04 -2.81 32.41
CA LEU A 175 -15.99 -1.43 31.93
C LEU A 175 -15.34 -0.48 32.96
N ALA A 176 -15.71 -0.59 34.24
CA ALA A 176 -15.13 0.25 35.28
C ALA A 176 -13.63 -0.04 35.49
N GLY A 177 -13.25 -1.33 35.53
CA GLY A 177 -11.87 -1.73 35.70
C GLY A 177 -11.00 -1.42 34.47
N TYR A 178 -11.53 -1.60 33.26
CA TYR A 178 -10.84 -1.24 32.02
C TYR A 178 -10.61 0.28 31.93
N PHE A 179 -11.60 1.10 32.30
CA PHE A 179 -11.42 2.56 32.38
C PHE A 179 -10.30 2.95 33.35
N LEU A 180 -10.29 2.38 34.56
CA LEU A 180 -9.20 2.60 35.53
C LEU A 180 -7.84 2.12 35.00
N GLN A 181 -7.84 1.02 34.25
CA GLN A 181 -6.65 0.46 33.65
C GLN A 181 -6.11 1.35 32.51
N VAL A 182 -6.97 1.95 31.68
CA VAL A 182 -6.56 2.96 30.68
C VAL A 182 -5.99 4.21 31.36
N LEU A 183 -6.60 4.69 32.46
CA LEU A 183 -6.03 5.78 33.25
C LEU A 183 -4.63 5.41 33.75
N LEU A 184 -4.47 4.23 34.36
CA LEU A 184 -3.19 3.75 34.84
C LEU A 184 -2.16 3.66 33.71
N ARG A 185 -2.54 3.11 32.56
CA ARG A 185 -1.69 3.04 31.35
C ARG A 185 -1.22 4.41 30.89
N GLY A 186 -2.12 5.38 30.78
CA GLY A 186 -1.78 6.74 30.37
C GLY A 186 -0.85 7.48 31.34
N PHE A 187 -0.69 7.01 32.58
CA PHE A 187 0.29 7.55 33.52
C PHE A 187 1.57 6.72 33.64
N THR A 188 1.62 5.51 33.07
CA THR A 188 2.72 4.56 33.31
C THR A 188 3.38 4.04 32.04
N ILE A 189 2.60 3.55 31.08
CA ILE A 189 3.08 2.88 29.86
C ILE A 189 3.04 3.85 28.68
N ASP A 190 1.92 4.55 28.53
CA ASP A 190 1.58 5.39 27.36
C ASP A 190 1.66 6.88 27.74
N ALA A 191 2.60 7.27 28.61
CA ALA A 191 2.66 8.61 29.20
C ALA A 191 2.99 9.73 28.20
N ASP A 192 3.53 9.38 27.03
CA ASP A 192 3.80 10.25 25.89
C ASP A 192 2.60 10.42 24.95
N ILE A 193 1.53 9.62 25.11
CA ILE A 193 0.28 9.75 24.37
C ILE A 193 -0.72 10.55 25.22
N PRO A 194 -1.38 11.58 24.66
CA PRO A 194 -2.41 12.31 25.40
C PRO A 194 -3.50 11.38 25.95
N LEU A 195 -3.79 11.47 27.25
CA LEU A 195 -4.80 10.62 27.90
C LEU A 195 -6.18 10.71 27.22
N THR A 196 -6.52 11.89 26.71
CA THR A 196 -7.75 12.12 25.93
C THR A 196 -7.78 11.26 24.66
N MET A 197 -6.65 11.07 23.99
CA MET A 197 -6.52 10.24 22.79
C MET A 197 -6.73 8.75 23.12
N LEU A 198 -6.10 8.26 24.20
CA LEU A 198 -6.28 6.89 24.68
C LEU A 198 -7.74 6.60 25.07
N LEU A 199 -8.35 7.50 25.84
CA LEU A 199 -9.75 7.37 26.25
C LEU A 199 -10.70 7.38 25.05
N MET A 200 -10.50 8.32 24.13
CA MET A 200 -11.34 8.42 22.94
C MET A 200 -11.13 7.23 21.99
N GLY A 201 -9.93 6.67 21.90
CA GLY A 201 -9.69 5.49 21.07
C GLY A 201 -10.41 4.25 21.57
N VAL A 202 -10.44 4.05 22.89
CA VAL A 202 -11.25 2.98 23.50
C VAL A 202 -12.74 3.25 23.29
N LEU A 203 -13.19 4.45 23.63
CA LEU A 203 -14.60 4.82 23.53
C LEU A 203 -15.10 4.76 22.10
N GLN A 204 -14.29 4.99 21.08
CA GLN A 204 -14.76 4.95 19.69
C GLN A 204 -14.44 3.64 18.97
N SER A 205 -13.82 2.66 19.64
CA SER A 205 -13.44 1.37 19.04
C SER A 205 -14.59 0.36 19.04
N PRO A 206 -15.19 0.00 17.89
CA PRO A 206 -16.24 -1.02 17.87
C PRO A 206 -15.75 -2.40 18.21
N ALA A 207 -14.47 -2.70 17.95
CA ALA A 207 -13.86 -3.95 18.39
C ALA A 207 -13.98 -4.10 19.92
N PHE A 208 -13.76 -3.02 20.68
CA PHE A 208 -13.95 -3.01 22.14
C PHE A 208 -15.39 -3.34 22.53
N TYR A 209 -16.38 -2.72 21.86
CA TYR A 209 -17.79 -2.99 22.15
C TYR A 209 -18.19 -4.40 21.75
N LEU A 210 -17.84 -4.85 20.54
CA LEU A 210 -18.17 -6.19 20.04
C LEU A 210 -17.56 -7.27 20.93
N PHE A 211 -16.31 -7.07 21.37
CA PHE A 211 -15.70 -7.91 22.38
C PHE A 211 -16.52 -7.91 23.68
N THR A 212 -16.78 -6.73 24.25
CA THR A 212 -17.42 -6.58 25.56
C THR A 212 -18.82 -7.20 25.60
N PHE A 213 -19.64 -6.97 24.57
CA PHE A 213 -21.07 -7.29 24.61
C PHE A 213 -21.47 -8.53 23.80
N PHE A 214 -20.61 -9.07 22.93
CA PHE A 214 -20.89 -10.29 22.17
C PHE A 214 -19.91 -11.44 22.42
N MET A 215 -18.65 -11.15 22.77
CA MET A 215 -17.65 -12.21 23.02
C MET A 215 -17.52 -12.51 24.51
N LEU A 216 -17.30 -11.47 25.33
CA LEU A 216 -17.07 -11.58 26.76
C LEU A 216 -18.35 -11.99 27.51
N THR A 217 -19.50 -11.45 27.11
CA THR A 217 -20.82 -11.68 27.75
C THR A 217 -21.63 -12.82 27.13
N ASP A 218 -21.05 -13.62 26.23
CA ASP A 218 -21.72 -14.77 25.62
C ASP A 218 -22.20 -15.74 26.72
N PRO A 219 -23.52 -15.96 26.90
CA PRO A 219 -24.06 -16.74 28.01
C PRO A 219 -23.67 -18.22 27.95
N ARG A 220 -23.24 -18.74 26.79
CA ARG A 220 -22.78 -20.13 26.66
C ARG A 220 -21.41 -20.35 27.28
N THR A 221 -20.55 -19.32 27.27
CA THR A 221 -19.14 -19.42 27.62
C THR A 221 -18.81 -18.66 28.90
N SER A 222 -19.49 -17.54 29.18
CA SER A 222 -19.26 -16.74 30.38
C SER A 222 -19.90 -17.32 31.65
N PRO A 223 -19.33 -17.10 32.85
CA PRO A 223 -19.84 -17.64 34.12
C PRO A 223 -21.24 -17.13 34.50
N ASP A 224 -22.05 -18.00 35.10
CA ASP A 224 -23.38 -17.64 35.60
C ASP A 224 -23.37 -16.96 36.96
N THR A 225 -22.36 -17.22 37.80
CA THR A 225 -22.29 -16.68 39.16
C THR A 225 -21.65 -15.30 39.20
N ALA A 226 -22.13 -14.43 40.11
CA ALA A 226 -21.55 -13.09 40.30
C ALA A 226 -20.05 -13.15 40.60
N LYS A 227 -19.61 -14.08 41.46
CA LYS A 227 -18.18 -14.28 41.77
C LYS A 227 -17.36 -14.68 40.53
N GLY A 228 -17.88 -15.58 39.71
CA GLY A 228 -17.22 -16.00 38.47
C GLY A 228 -17.15 -14.87 37.44
N GLN A 229 -18.20 -14.06 37.35
CA GLN A 229 -18.24 -12.87 36.49
C GLN A 229 -17.20 -11.82 36.92
N VAL A 230 -17.10 -11.52 38.21
CA VAL A 230 -16.08 -10.61 38.74
C VAL A 230 -14.67 -11.14 38.47
N PHE A 231 -14.43 -12.43 38.73
CA PHE A 231 -13.12 -13.04 38.50
C PHE A 231 -12.71 -12.98 37.01
N MET A 232 -13.63 -13.31 36.10
CA MET A 232 -13.39 -13.22 34.67
C MET A 232 -13.05 -11.79 34.23
N ALA A 233 -13.81 -10.80 34.70
CA ALA A 233 -13.55 -9.39 34.40
C ALA A 233 -12.13 -8.99 34.84
N LEU A 234 -11.79 -9.25 36.10
CA LEU A 234 -10.48 -8.90 36.67
C LEU A 234 -9.33 -9.62 35.97
N TRP A 235 -9.50 -10.89 35.57
CA TRP A 235 -8.50 -11.61 34.78
C TRP A 235 -8.25 -10.91 33.44
N VAL A 236 -9.32 -10.62 32.68
CA VAL A 236 -9.18 -10.01 31.35
C VAL A 236 -8.52 -8.63 31.47
N ILE A 237 -8.91 -7.81 32.44
CA ILE A 237 -8.28 -6.49 32.68
C ILE A 237 -6.80 -6.63 33.01
N ALA A 238 -6.43 -7.58 33.89
CA ALA A 238 -5.04 -7.78 34.28
C ALA A 238 -4.19 -8.32 33.12
N ALA A 239 -4.69 -9.30 32.37
CA ALA A 239 -4.01 -9.85 31.20
C ALA A 239 -3.84 -8.79 30.10
N ASP A 240 -4.86 -7.98 29.85
CA ASP A 240 -4.82 -6.88 28.88
C ASP A 240 -3.75 -5.84 29.26
N PHE A 241 -3.67 -5.45 30.54
CA PHE A 241 -2.62 -4.55 31.04
C PHE A 241 -1.21 -5.14 30.86
N ILE A 242 -1.04 -6.44 31.12
CA ILE A 242 0.24 -7.12 30.90
C ILE A 242 0.62 -7.08 29.43
N PHE A 243 -0.31 -7.37 28.52
CA PHE A 243 -0.03 -7.32 27.09
C PHE A 243 0.29 -5.91 26.59
N HIS A 244 -0.36 -4.88 27.12
CA HIS A 244 0.03 -3.49 26.87
C HIS A 244 1.42 -3.16 27.40
N SER A 245 1.79 -3.66 28.58
CA SER A 245 3.14 -3.50 29.14
C SER A 245 4.22 -4.19 28.29
N LEU A 246 3.83 -5.14 27.45
CA LEU A 246 4.67 -5.84 26.50
C LEU A 246 4.58 -5.27 25.07
N HIS A 247 3.86 -4.16 24.87
CA HIS A 247 3.62 -3.51 23.58
C HIS A 247 3.01 -4.41 22.50
N PHE A 248 2.20 -5.40 22.87
CA PHE A 248 1.44 -6.16 21.89
C PHE A 248 0.29 -5.33 21.30
N THR A 249 -0.02 -5.59 20.04
CA THR A 249 -1.21 -5.09 19.34
C THR A 249 -2.38 -6.07 19.58
N PHE A 250 -3.64 -5.61 19.48
CA PHE A 250 -4.83 -6.47 19.66
C PHE A 250 -5.00 -7.15 21.05
N THR A 251 -4.42 -6.55 22.08
CA THR A 251 -4.37 -7.02 23.49
C THR A 251 -5.68 -7.60 24.04
N LEU A 252 -6.81 -6.95 23.75
CA LEU A 252 -8.12 -7.33 24.26
C LEU A 252 -8.53 -8.77 23.85
N PHE A 253 -8.23 -9.15 22.61
CA PHE A 253 -8.53 -10.49 22.10
C PHE A 253 -7.64 -11.55 22.77
N TYR A 254 -6.35 -11.25 22.93
CA TYR A 254 -5.40 -12.11 23.65
C TYR A 254 -5.80 -12.27 25.13
N ALA A 255 -6.23 -11.19 25.78
CA ALA A 255 -6.68 -11.21 27.16
C ALA A 255 -7.91 -12.12 27.35
N GLY A 256 -8.92 -11.99 26.49
CA GLY A 256 -10.08 -12.88 26.48
C GLY A 256 -9.68 -14.34 26.21
N PHE A 257 -8.84 -14.58 25.21
CA PHE A 257 -8.36 -15.91 24.86
C PHE A 257 -7.56 -16.58 25.99
N SER A 258 -6.75 -15.81 26.72
CA SER A 258 -5.96 -16.30 27.86
C SER A 258 -6.86 -16.85 28.97
N TYR A 259 -7.96 -16.15 29.30
CA TYR A 259 -8.92 -16.59 30.30
C TYR A 259 -9.61 -17.90 29.88
N PHE A 260 -10.10 -17.96 28.65
CA PHE A 260 -10.78 -19.17 28.16
C PHE A 260 -9.83 -20.36 28.09
N THR A 261 -8.56 -20.14 27.75
CA THR A 261 -7.51 -21.17 27.75
C THR A 261 -7.22 -21.66 29.17
N ALA A 262 -6.99 -20.76 30.11
CA ALA A 262 -6.76 -21.11 31.51
C ALA A 262 -7.95 -21.89 32.10
N ARG A 263 -9.18 -21.44 31.81
CA ARG A 263 -10.41 -22.13 32.21
C ARG A 263 -10.53 -23.52 31.56
N PHE A 264 -10.22 -23.64 30.27
CA PHE A 264 -10.24 -24.92 29.55
C PHE A 264 -9.28 -25.92 30.19
N LEU A 265 -8.04 -25.51 30.43
CA LEU A 265 -7.02 -26.35 31.08
C LEU A 265 -7.43 -26.72 32.50
N SER A 266 -7.93 -25.76 33.29
CA SER A 266 -8.35 -25.98 34.68
C SER A 266 -9.49 -27.00 34.79
N LEU A 267 -10.52 -26.87 33.95
CA LEU A 267 -11.66 -27.80 33.94
C LEU A 267 -11.24 -29.22 33.55
N HIS A 268 -10.35 -29.37 32.58
CA HIS A 268 -9.85 -30.68 32.17
C HIS A 268 -8.87 -31.27 33.18
N PHE A 269 -8.05 -30.44 33.82
CA PHE A 269 -7.16 -30.86 34.91
C PHE A 269 -7.95 -31.37 36.11
N LEU A 270 -8.94 -30.60 36.62
CA LEU A 270 -9.79 -31.03 37.74
C LEU A 270 -10.49 -32.36 37.43
N ARG A 271 -11.05 -32.49 36.22
CA ARG A 271 -11.65 -33.74 35.77
C ARG A 271 -10.64 -34.90 35.67
N SER A 272 -9.39 -34.61 35.31
CA SER A 272 -8.32 -35.62 35.23
C SER A 272 -7.94 -36.19 36.59
N VAL A 273 -8.04 -35.36 37.63
CA VAL A 273 -7.81 -35.73 39.02
C VAL A 273 -9.02 -36.50 39.59
N GLU A 274 -10.24 -36.15 39.18
CA GLU A 274 -11.48 -36.77 39.67
C GLU A 274 -11.89 -38.08 38.95
N ALA A 275 -11.43 -38.30 37.71
CA ALA A 275 -11.88 -39.44 36.90
C ALA A 275 -11.04 -40.71 37.11
N SER A 276 -11.70 -41.83 37.42
CA SER A 276 -11.15 -43.19 37.28
C SER A 276 -11.85 -43.93 36.13
N PRO A 277 -11.11 -44.46 35.12
CA PRO A 277 -9.67 -44.30 34.90
C PRO A 277 -9.29 -42.87 34.42
N PRO A 278 -7.98 -42.51 34.44
CA PRO A 278 -7.50 -41.14 34.19
C PRO A 278 -7.94 -40.56 32.84
N VAL A 279 -8.19 -39.25 32.81
CA VAL A 279 -8.70 -38.52 31.63
C VAL A 279 -7.87 -38.66 30.37
N TYR A 280 -6.56 -38.94 30.45
CA TYR A 280 -5.76 -39.12 29.24
C TYR A 280 -6.28 -40.27 28.36
N GLN A 281 -6.89 -41.33 28.93
CA GLN A 281 -7.55 -42.39 28.17
C GLN A 281 -8.88 -41.95 27.52
N ARG A 282 -9.50 -40.85 27.98
CA ARG A 282 -10.74 -40.26 27.45
C ARG A 282 -10.53 -39.06 26.54
N ILE A 283 -9.36 -38.43 26.53
CA ILE A 283 -8.97 -37.46 25.49
C ILE A 283 -9.04 -38.12 24.09
N PHE A 284 -8.87 -39.45 24.02
CA PHE A 284 -9.07 -40.26 22.82
C PHE A 284 -10.52 -40.36 22.30
N TYR A 285 -11.54 -39.87 23.02
CA TYR A 285 -12.95 -39.99 22.57
C TYR A 285 -13.33 -39.03 21.43
N LYS A 286 -12.49 -38.02 21.14
CA LYS A 286 -12.72 -37.04 20.07
C LYS A 286 -11.80 -37.16 18.86
N TRP A 287 -11.06 -38.26 18.73
CA TRP A 287 -10.19 -38.47 17.56
C TRP A 287 -10.96 -38.38 16.24
N ARG A 288 -12.22 -38.81 16.21
CA ARG A 288 -13.05 -38.68 15.01
C ARG A 288 -13.24 -37.21 14.62
N GLU A 289 -13.58 -36.34 15.56
CA GLU A 289 -13.80 -34.91 15.36
C GLU A 289 -12.48 -34.19 15.04
N ILE A 290 -11.40 -34.51 15.77
CA ILE A 290 -10.07 -33.95 15.53
C ILE A 290 -9.56 -34.37 14.14
N THR A 291 -9.60 -35.65 13.80
CA THR A 291 -9.19 -36.17 12.49
C THR A 291 -10.02 -35.56 11.38
N LEU A 292 -11.32 -35.35 11.59
CA LEU A 292 -12.18 -34.67 10.62
C LEU A 292 -11.78 -33.21 10.42
N CYS A 293 -11.56 -32.47 11.50
CA CYS A 293 -11.09 -31.08 11.41
C CYS A 293 -9.73 -31.01 10.71
N LEU A 294 -8.80 -31.91 11.05
CA LEU A 294 -7.50 -32.00 10.39
C LEU A 294 -7.62 -32.40 8.91
N ALA A 295 -8.56 -33.28 8.54
CA ALA A 295 -8.80 -33.67 7.15
C ALA A 295 -9.41 -32.53 6.33
N LEU A 296 -10.38 -31.79 6.89
CA LEU A 296 -10.94 -30.60 6.23
C LEU A 296 -9.92 -29.46 6.12
N LEU A 297 -9.10 -29.26 7.15
CA LEU A 297 -7.98 -28.32 7.12
C LEU A 297 -6.98 -28.73 6.04
N TRP A 298 -6.60 -30.02 5.98
CA TRP A 298 -5.69 -30.55 4.96
C TRP A 298 -6.27 -30.42 3.55
N LEU A 299 -7.56 -30.67 3.33
CA LEU A 299 -8.24 -30.43 2.06
C LEU A 299 -8.23 -28.95 1.69
N GLY A 300 -8.42 -28.06 2.67
CA GLY A 300 -8.30 -26.61 2.50
C GLY A 300 -6.90 -26.18 2.08
N VAL A 301 -5.86 -26.67 2.78
CA VAL A 301 -4.45 -26.41 2.46
C VAL A 301 -4.09 -26.96 1.08
N ARG A 302 -4.50 -28.20 0.75
CA ARG A 302 -4.24 -28.78 -0.58
C ARG A 302 -4.98 -28.07 -1.71
N GLY A 303 -6.21 -27.63 -1.46
CA GLY A 303 -6.95 -26.80 -2.39
C GLY A 303 -6.27 -25.45 -2.61
N PHE A 304 -5.71 -24.86 -1.54
CA PHE A 304 -4.93 -23.64 -1.60
C PHE A 304 -3.63 -23.79 -2.40
N ASP A 305 -2.85 -24.83 -2.12
CA ASP A 305 -1.60 -25.15 -2.84
C ASP A 305 -1.85 -25.43 -4.33
N TYR A 306 -2.98 -26.04 -4.68
CA TYR A 306 -3.37 -26.30 -6.07
C TYR A 306 -3.69 -25.00 -6.84
N ILE A 307 -4.19 -23.98 -6.13
CA ILE A 307 -4.51 -22.66 -6.72
C ILE A 307 -3.28 -21.75 -6.79
N ARG A 308 -2.24 -21.99 -5.97
CA ARG A 308 -0.97 -21.23 -5.95
C ARG A 308 0.22 -22.09 -6.41
N PRO A 309 0.27 -22.56 -7.67
CA PRO A 309 1.42 -23.33 -8.14
C PRO A 309 2.57 -22.37 -8.43
N VAL A 310 3.43 -22.12 -7.46
CA VAL A 310 4.66 -21.37 -7.70
C VAL A 310 5.80 -22.04 -6.94
N ALA A 311 6.43 -23.02 -7.58
CA ALA A 311 7.71 -23.54 -7.12
C ALA A 311 8.79 -22.53 -7.54
N LEU A 312 9.72 -22.21 -6.64
CA LEU A 312 10.91 -21.44 -6.97
C LEU A 312 11.68 -22.13 -8.10
N PRO A 313 12.01 -21.43 -9.19
CA PRO A 313 12.92 -21.97 -10.19
C PRO A 313 14.28 -22.18 -9.53
N PRO A 314 14.96 -23.33 -9.74
CA PRO A 314 16.25 -23.60 -9.13
C PRO A 314 17.35 -22.63 -9.57
N HIS A 315 17.21 -22.05 -10.77
CA HIS A 315 18.09 -21.02 -11.31
C HIS A 315 17.24 -20.02 -12.12
N PRO A 316 17.10 -18.77 -11.65
CA PRO A 316 16.26 -17.75 -12.31
C PRO A 316 16.78 -17.25 -13.65
N GLY A 317 18.02 -17.57 -14.03
CA GLY A 317 18.58 -17.20 -15.35
C GLY A 317 19.40 -15.91 -15.37
N PHE A 318 19.49 -15.18 -14.26
CA PHE A 318 20.31 -13.97 -14.12
C PHE A 318 20.82 -13.78 -12.69
N THR A 319 21.74 -12.85 -12.48
CA THR A 319 22.26 -12.45 -11.16
C THR A 319 22.43 -10.94 -11.10
N LEU A 320 22.06 -10.33 -9.97
CA LEU A 320 22.28 -8.91 -9.70
C LEU A 320 23.49 -8.75 -8.79
N THR A 321 24.54 -8.12 -9.32
CA THR A 321 25.80 -7.89 -8.60
C THR A 321 25.87 -6.43 -8.13
N ALA A 322 25.79 -6.21 -6.81
CA ALA A 322 25.98 -4.88 -6.24
C ALA A 322 27.40 -4.36 -6.49
N LEU A 323 27.52 -3.19 -7.10
CA LEU A 323 28.78 -2.53 -7.40
C LEU A 323 29.20 -1.59 -6.26
N PRO A 324 30.48 -1.59 -5.85
CA PRO A 324 30.95 -0.73 -4.78
C PRO A 324 31.07 0.74 -5.23
N SER A 325 30.76 1.69 -4.35
CA SER A 325 30.88 3.14 -4.62
C SER A 325 32.27 3.56 -5.12
N GLN A 326 33.34 2.86 -4.71
CA GLN A 326 34.70 3.15 -5.20
C GLN A 326 34.88 2.84 -6.68
N HIS A 327 34.12 1.88 -7.21
CA HIS A 327 34.10 1.56 -8.63
C HIS A 327 33.17 2.51 -9.38
N THR A 328 31.96 2.74 -8.86
CA THR A 328 30.97 3.56 -9.58
C THR A 328 31.26 5.05 -9.56
N GLY A 329 32.02 5.54 -8.57
CA GLY A 329 32.21 6.97 -8.35
C GLY A 329 31.00 7.67 -7.71
N ILE A 330 29.93 6.92 -7.39
CA ILE A 330 28.71 7.43 -6.75
C ILE A 330 28.79 7.16 -5.25
N SER A 331 28.77 8.23 -4.46
CA SER A 331 28.75 8.19 -2.99
C SER A 331 27.53 8.91 -2.43
N GLY A 332 27.35 8.83 -1.11
CA GLY A 332 26.33 9.61 -0.42
C GLY A 332 26.58 9.67 1.06
N GLU A 333 27.04 10.82 1.56
CA GLU A 333 27.17 11.07 2.99
C GLU A 333 25.85 11.57 3.59
N ALA A 334 25.41 10.97 4.70
CA ALA A 334 24.18 11.37 5.38
C ALA A 334 24.29 12.79 5.98
N SER A 335 23.19 13.53 5.97
CA SER A 335 23.13 14.92 6.47
C SER A 335 22.44 15.02 7.84
N PRO A 336 22.89 15.91 8.73
CA PRO A 336 22.17 16.25 9.97
C PRO A 336 20.96 17.17 9.73
N LEU A 337 20.46 17.29 8.49
CA LEU A 337 19.40 18.24 8.09
C LEU A 337 18.15 18.19 8.99
N LEU A 338 17.77 17.02 9.48
CA LEU A 338 16.63 16.86 10.39
C LEU A 338 16.79 17.63 11.70
N GLN A 339 18.02 17.87 12.17
CA GLN A 339 18.31 18.67 13.36
C GLN A 339 18.03 20.17 13.16
N GLN A 340 17.87 20.61 11.91
CA GLN A 340 17.58 22.01 11.55
C GLN A 340 16.08 22.29 11.46
N THR A 341 15.23 21.26 11.62
CA THR A 341 13.77 21.42 11.58
C THR A 341 13.25 22.24 12.76
N ASP A 342 12.05 22.81 12.62
CA ASP A 342 11.44 23.61 13.69
C ASP A 342 11.34 22.76 14.97
N PRO A 343 11.91 23.21 16.11
CA PRO A 343 11.96 22.41 17.34
C PRO A 343 10.59 21.94 17.84
N ARG A 344 9.51 22.61 17.44
CA ARG A 344 8.14 22.26 17.83
C ARG A 344 7.59 21.03 17.09
N ILE A 345 8.26 20.57 16.03
CA ILE A 345 7.88 19.38 15.24
C ILE A 345 9.03 18.42 14.95
N ALA A 346 10.24 18.72 15.43
CA ALA A 346 11.43 17.89 15.25
C ALA A 346 11.23 16.42 15.69
N HIS A 347 10.31 16.16 16.63
CA HIS A 347 9.97 14.82 17.12
C HIS A 347 9.31 13.91 16.06
N LEU A 348 8.83 14.48 14.95
CA LEU A 348 8.21 13.76 13.84
C LEU A 348 8.80 14.10 12.46
N ALA A 349 9.84 14.94 12.40
CA ALA A 349 10.41 15.41 11.13
C ALA A 349 10.79 14.29 10.14
N LYS A 350 11.33 13.16 10.64
CA LYS A 350 11.72 12.03 9.79
C LYS A 350 10.55 11.37 9.04
N TRP A 351 9.32 11.48 9.55
CA TRP A 351 8.13 10.96 8.87
C TRP A 351 7.88 11.63 7.52
N PHE A 352 7.99 12.97 7.47
CA PHE A 352 7.76 13.73 6.24
C PHE A 352 8.89 13.55 5.24
N TYR A 353 10.15 13.56 5.71
CA TYR A 353 11.30 13.42 4.83
C TYR A 353 11.42 12.06 4.19
N ALA A 354 10.94 11.00 4.85
CA ALA A 354 11.08 9.62 4.35
C ALA A 354 10.25 9.30 3.11
N MET A 355 9.53 10.26 2.54
CA MET A 355 8.60 10.06 1.41
C MET A 355 9.21 10.32 0.03
N GLY A 356 10.42 10.89 -0.07
CA GLY A 356 11.02 11.24 -1.35
C GLY A 356 12.52 11.02 -1.41
N ASP A 357 12.99 10.34 -2.47
CA ASP A 357 14.37 10.22 -2.93
C ASP A 357 14.32 9.53 -4.30
N ALA A 358 14.96 10.08 -5.32
CA ALA A 358 14.68 9.75 -6.72
C ALA A 358 15.91 9.39 -7.53
N ALA A 359 15.67 8.61 -8.58
CA ALA A 359 16.63 8.33 -9.64
C ALA A 359 15.98 8.57 -11.01
N ALA A 360 16.66 9.32 -11.88
CA ALA A 360 16.21 9.60 -13.23
C ALA A 360 17.34 9.33 -14.23
N VAL A 361 17.04 8.55 -15.26
CA VAL A 361 18.01 8.09 -16.26
C VAL A 361 17.69 8.68 -17.62
N ALA A 362 18.69 9.26 -18.27
CA ALA A 362 18.65 9.69 -19.67
C ALA A 362 20.08 9.88 -20.19
N ASP A 363 20.29 9.79 -21.50
CA ASP A 363 21.54 10.23 -22.15
C ASP A 363 21.45 11.74 -22.37
N VAL A 364 22.07 12.54 -21.49
CA VAL A 364 21.89 14.00 -21.49
C VAL A 364 22.94 14.74 -22.30
N ASN A 365 24.04 14.05 -22.66
CA ASN A 365 25.16 14.59 -23.41
C ASN A 365 25.26 14.04 -24.84
N HIS A 366 24.35 13.13 -25.21
CA HIS A 366 24.27 12.45 -26.51
C HIS A 366 25.49 11.59 -26.86
N ASP A 367 26.12 10.96 -25.87
CA ASP A 367 27.25 10.05 -26.07
C ASP A 367 26.84 8.56 -26.23
N GLY A 368 25.55 8.26 -26.08
CA GLY A 368 24.97 6.93 -26.21
C GLY A 368 25.01 6.08 -24.93
N LEU A 369 25.54 6.61 -23.83
CA LEU A 369 25.52 5.98 -22.52
C LEU A 369 24.45 6.66 -21.63
N PRO A 370 23.61 5.91 -20.91
CA PRO A 370 22.66 6.53 -19.99
C PRO A 370 23.38 7.19 -18.81
N ASP A 371 23.06 8.45 -18.57
CA ASP A 371 23.48 9.22 -17.40
C ASP A 371 22.45 9.11 -16.27
N LEU A 372 22.84 9.55 -15.07
CA LEU A 372 22.03 9.40 -13.87
C LEU A 372 21.90 10.71 -13.10
N PHE A 373 20.67 11.09 -12.78
CA PHE A 373 20.38 12.16 -11.82
C PHE A 373 19.78 11.60 -10.53
N LEU A 374 20.27 12.08 -9.39
CA LEU A 374 19.86 11.65 -8.05
C LEU A 374 19.49 12.84 -7.16
N THR A 375 18.34 12.79 -6.48
CA THR A 375 17.87 13.91 -5.65
C THR A 375 18.45 13.90 -4.23
N GLN A 376 18.45 12.75 -3.54
CA GLN A 376 19.19 12.52 -2.30
C GLN A 376 18.98 13.60 -1.20
N PRO A 377 17.72 13.92 -0.81
CA PRO A 377 17.42 15.07 0.05
C PRO A 377 18.11 15.04 1.42
N LEU A 378 18.23 13.86 2.03
CA LEU A 378 18.89 13.68 3.34
C LEU A 378 20.40 13.42 3.23
N LYS A 379 21.02 13.67 2.06
CA LYS A 379 22.48 13.66 1.91
C LYS A 379 23.09 15.04 2.12
N ALA A 380 24.40 15.05 2.38
CA ALA A 380 25.20 16.25 2.54
C ALA A 380 25.09 17.14 1.30
N PRO A 381 25.25 18.47 1.43
CA PRO A 381 25.07 19.41 0.31
C PRO A 381 25.81 19.03 -0.97
N GLN A 382 27.03 18.48 -0.87
CA GLN A 382 27.80 18.04 -2.02
C GLN A 382 27.20 16.84 -2.77
N ASP A 383 26.37 16.02 -2.11
CA ASP A 383 25.76 14.80 -2.67
C ASP A 383 24.29 14.97 -3.04
N ARG A 384 23.65 16.07 -2.65
CA ARG A 384 22.25 16.36 -2.96
C ARG A 384 22.05 16.86 -4.41
N ALA A 385 21.00 16.39 -5.07
CA ALA A 385 20.55 16.84 -6.40
C ALA A 385 21.68 16.90 -7.44
N ASN A 386 22.29 15.76 -7.77
CA ASN A 386 23.46 15.69 -8.65
C ASN A 386 23.19 14.91 -9.94
N LEU A 387 23.80 15.40 -11.02
CA LEU A 387 23.95 14.70 -12.30
C LEU A 387 25.30 13.97 -12.32
N TYR A 388 25.28 12.74 -12.80
CA TYR A 388 26.40 11.85 -12.95
C TYR A 388 26.46 11.38 -14.40
N LEU A 389 27.50 11.80 -15.12
CA LEU A 389 27.73 11.36 -16.49
C LEU A 389 28.38 9.99 -16.51
N ASN A 390 27.82 9.06 -17.27
CA ASN A 390 28.37 7.73 -17.44
C ASN A 390 29.66 7.82 -18.29
N GLN A 391 30.69 7.06 -17.91
CA GLN A 391 31.98 7.01 -18.60
C GLN A 391 32.25 5.61 -19.17
N GLY A 392 31.27 4.71 -19.09
CA GLY A 392 31.38 3.28 -19.40
C GLY A 392 31.88 2.46 -18.22
N ASP A 393 31.69 1.13 -18.29
CA ASP A 393 32.11 0.17 -17.25
C ASP A 393 31.60 0.57 -15.85
N PHE A 394 30.35 1.04 -15.79
CA PHE A 394 29.68 1.50 -14.57
C PHE A 394 30.40 2.62 -13.80
N GLN A 395 31.31 3.35 -14.44
CA GLN A 395 32.00 4.49 -13.83
C GLN A 395 31.28 5.78 -14.15
N PHE A 396 30.99 6.59 -13.13
CA PHE A 396 30.26 7.85 -13.29
C PHE A 396 31.07 9.03 -12.79
N LYS A 397 30.93 10.16 -13.50
CA LYS A 397 31.57 11.42 -13.18
C LYS A 397 30.51 12.47 -12.84
N LYS A 398 30.56 13.02 -11.63
CA LYS A 398 29.68 14.12 -11.21
C LYS A 398 29.84 15.34 -12.14
N PHE A 399 28.73 15.85 -12.64
CA PHE A 399 28.66 17.06 -13.46
C PHE A 399 28.15 18.25 -12.62
N PRO A 400 28.80 19.43 -12.68
CA PRO A 400 28.37 20.58 -11.91
C PRO A 400 27.05 21.16 -12.44
N LEU A 401 26.07 21.36 -11.56
CA LEU A 401 24.84 22.10 -11.87
C LEU A 401 24.73 23.33 -10.94
N PRO A 402 25.33 24.48 -11.31
CA PRO A 402 25.33 25.67 -10.46
C PRO A 402 23.93 26.21 -10.16
N ALA A 403 22.97 26.00 -11.08
CA ALA A 403 21.57 26.39 -10.91
C ALA A 403 20.90 25.79 -9.64
N LEU A 404 21.43 24.67 -9.12
CA LEU A 404 20.91 24.01 -7.93
C LEU A 404 21.72 24.26 -6.65
N ASP A 405 22.77 25.08 -6.70
CA ASP A 405 23.67 25.29 -5.54
C ASP A 405 22.94 25.87 -4.32
N ASP A 406 22.06 26.85 -4.54
CA ASP A 406 21.24 27.45 -3.49
C ASP A 406 20.34 26.41 -2.79
N LEU A 407 19.70 25.52 -3.57
CA LEU A 407 18.88 24.42 -3.08
C LEU A 407 19.70 23.37 -2.33
N ARG A 408 20.92 23.06 -2.78
CA ARG A 408 21.83 22.13 -2.10
C ARG A 408 22.30 22.68 -0.76
N GLN A 409 22.58 23.98 -0.66
CA GLN A 409 23.11 24.57 0.57
C GLN A 409 22.01 24.92 1.57
N SER A 410 20.86 25.41 1.09
CA SER A 410 19.79 25.96 1.95
C SER A 410 18.40 25.41 1.58
N PRO A 411 18.16 24.09 1.76
CA PRO A 411 16.87 23.47 1.41
C PRO A 411 15.70 23.97 2.26
N ASP A 412 15.97 24.58 3.41
CA ASP A 412 15.00 25.26 4.27
C ASP A 412 14.38 26.49 3.61
N LYS A 413 15.15 27.16 2.74
CA LYS A 413 14.76 28.39 2.04
C LYS A 413 14.29 28.14 0.62
N TYR A 414 14.97 27.25 -0.10
CA TYR A 414 14.75 27.02 -1.54
C TYR A 414 13.96 25.74 -1.84
N GLY A 415 13.60 24.98 -0.80
CA GLY A 415 12.92 23.69 -0.92
C GLY A 415 13.91 22.53 -0.95
N SER A 416 13.41 21.35 -0.56
CA SER A 416 14.16 20.10 -0.59
C SER A 416 13.79 19.30 -1.85
N PRO A 417 14.78 18.80 -2.63
CA PRO A 417 14.50 18.06 -3.85
C PRO A 417 13.81 16.73 -3.55
N THR A 418 12.89 16.32 -4.42
CA THR A 418 12.12 15.07 -4.28
C THR A 418 12.27 14.18 -5.49
N GLN A 419 11.69 14.53 -6.65
CA GLN A 419 11.82 13.81 -7.91
C GLN A 419 12.42 14.69 -9.01
N GLY A 420 13.42 14.17 -9.72
CA GLY A 420 13.88 14.71 -11.00
C GLY A 420 13.27 13.93 -12.17
N LEU A 421 13.02 14.61 -13.28
CA LEU A 421 12.52 14.05 -14.53
C LEU A 421 13.21 14.73 -15.71
N TRP A 422 13.72 13.91 -16.62
CA TRP A 422 14.18 14.32 -17.94
C TRP A 422 13.00 14.45 -18.89
N VAL A 423 12.93 15.60 -19.57
CA VAL A 423 11.92 15.94 -20.57
C VAL A 423 12.54 16.93 -21.55
N ASP A 424 12.25 16.80 -22.83
CA ASP A 424 12.58 17.79 -23.87
C ASP A 424 11.39 18.74 -23.99
N TYR A 425 11.36 19.78 -23.15
CA TYR A 425 10.13 20.55 -22.95
C TYR A 425 9.84 21.51 -24.11
N ASP A 426 10.86 21.88 -24.89
CA ASP A 426 10.75 22.79 -26.03
C ASP A 426 11.00 22.11 -27.40
N ASN A 427 11.11 20.78 -27.41
CA ASN A 427 11.29 19.93 -28.58
C ASN A 427 12.58 20.20 -29.37
N ASP A 428 13.64 20.69 -28.73
CA ASP A 428 14.93 20.95 -29.39
C ASP A 428 15.81 19.69 -29.53
N GLY A 429 15.47 18.61 -28.82
CA GLY A 429 16.16 17.34 -28.82
C GLY A 429 17.05 17.09 -27.63
N ASP A 430 17.24 18.07 -26.75
CA ASP A 430 17.99 17.92 -25.50
C ASP A 430 17.11 17.42 -24.35
N GLN A 431 17.76 16.83 -23.35
CA GLN A 431 17.07 16.40 -22.13
C GLN A 431 17.16 17.51 -21.09
N ASP A 432 16.05 18.21 -20.86
CA ASP A 432 15.89 19.22 -19.79
C ASP A 432 15.51 18.56 -18.47
N LEU A 433 15.87 19.20 -17.36
CA LEU A 433 15.58 18.67 -16.03
C LEU A 433 14.40 19.42 -15.38
N PHE A 434 13.30 18.72 -15.18
CA PHE A 434 12.25 19.15 -14.27
C PHE A 434 12.45 18.53 -12.88
N LEU A 435 12.38 19.33 -11.81
CA LEU A 435 12.64 18.91 -10.44
C LEU A 435 11.52 19.38 -9.51
N THR A 436 10.83 18.44 -8.86
CA THR A 436 9.87 18.72 -7.80
C THR A 436 10.58 18.90 -6.46
N VAL A 437 9.94 19.67 -5.57
CA VAL A 437 10.45 19.91 -4.22
C VAL A 437 9.35 19.76 -3.17
N PHE A 438 9.78 19.47 -1.94
CA PHE A 438 9.03 19.86 -0.76
C PHE A 438 9.44 21.26 -0.33
N TRP A 439 8.47 22.01 0.17
CA TRP A 439 8.64 23.28 0.86
C TRP A 439 9.27 24.41 0.03
N GLY A 440 9.02 24.44 -1.28
CA GLY A 440 9.61 25.45 -2.17
C GLY A 440 8.87 25.56 -3.51
N HIS A 441 9.61 25.91 -4.56
CA HIS A 441 9.10 26.00 -5.93
C HIS A 441 9.76 24.93 -6.82
N PRO A 442 9.06 24.39 -7.84
CA PRO A 442 9.67 23.44 -8.76
C PRO A 442 10.72 24.15 -9.63
N TYR A 443 11.71 23.37 -10.09
CA TYR A 443 12.75 23.85 -11.00
C TYR A 443 12.57 23.25 -12.39
N LEU A 444 12.73 24.05 -13.43
CA LEU A 444 12.91 23.61 -14.82
C LEU A 444 14.25 24.15 -15.30
N LEU A 445 15.19 23.26 -15.58
CA LEU A 445 16.51 23.60 -16.08
C LEU A 445 16.62 23.22 -17.55
N LYS A 446 16.72 24.22 -18.42
CA LYS A 446 16.92 24.03 -19.84
C LYS A 446 18.34 23.56 -20.11
N ASN A 447 18.50 22.45 -20.84
CA ASN A 447 19.75 22.00 -21.42
C ASN A 447 20.03 22.81 -22.69
N ASN A 448 21.25 23.32 -22.86
CA ASN A 448 21.62 24.17 -24.00
C ASN A 448 22.63 23.49 -24.94
N LEU A 449 22.65 22.16 -24.99
CA LEU A 449 23.66 21.39 -25.71
C LEU A 449 23.53 21.62 -27.23
N GLN A 450 22.32 21.63 -27.78
CA GLN A 450 22.09 21.92 -29.21
C GLN A 450 22.41 23.38 -29.56
N GLU A 451 22.06 24.34 -28.71
CA GLU A 451 22.27 25.76 -28.99
C GLU A 451 23.73 26.16 -28.88
N THR A 452 24.43 25.65 -27.87
CA THR A 452 25.79 26.10 -27.54
C THR A 452 26.88 25.13 -27.99
N GLY A 453 26.53 23.87 -28.23
CA GLY A 453 27.49 22.78 -28.47
C GLY A 453 28.18 22.27 -27.21
N GLU A 454 27.84 22.80 -26.03
CA GLU A 454 28.39 22.38 -24.74
C GLU A 454 27.25 22.08 -23.76
N LEU A 455 27.35 20.96 -23.04
CA LEU A 455 26.37 20.60 -22.02
C LEU A 455 26.36 21.67 -20.92
N SER A 456 25.23 22.36 -20.76
CA SER A 456 25.03 23.38 -19.74
C SER A 456 23.56 23.57 -19.44
N PHE A 457 23.24 23.96 -18.20
CA PHE A 457 21.86 24.07 -17.72
C PHE A 457 21.53 25.49 -17.27
N GLU A 458 20.43 26.04 -17.79
CA GLU A 458 19.88 27.36 -17.43
C GLU A 458 18.58 27.18 -16.63
N ASP A 459 18.44 27.88 -15.50
CA ASP A 459 17.18 27.90 -14.75
C ASP A 459 16.15 28.80 -15.45
N VAL A 460 15.15 28.17 -16.07
CA VAL A 460 14.04 28.85 -16.77
C VAL A 460 12.73 28.78 -15.98
N SER A 461 12.74 28.32 -14.73
CA SER A 461 11.55 28.02 -13.93
C SER A 461 10.55 29.18 -13.87
N ALA A 462 11.04 30.39 -13.57
CA ALA A 462 10.19 31.56 -13.47
C ALA A 462 9.64 32.01 -14.84
N ALA A 463 10.44 31.89 -15.90
CA ALA A 463 10.04 32.23 -17.27
C ALA A 463 8.98 31.25 -17.80
N ALA A 464 9.13 29.97 -17.48
CA ALA A 464 8.21 28.90 -17.81
C ALA A 464 6.91 28.92 -16.99
N GLY A 465 6.86 29.65 -15.86
CA GLY A 465 5.67 29.84 -15.03
C GLY A 465 5.64 29.02 -13.73
N PHE A 466 6.72 28.33 -13.38
CA PHE A 466 6.86 27.52 -12.18
C PHE A 466 7.28 28.36 -10.96
N THR A 467 6.36 29.20 -10.48
CA THR A 467 6.59 30.10 -9.32
C THR A 467 5.68 29.80 -8.12
N ALA A 468 4.79 28.81 -8.23
CA ALA A 468 3.86 28.43 -7.16
C ALA A 468 4.59 27.62 -6.09
N TYR A 469 4.27 27.84 -4.81
CA TYR A 469 4.81 27.03 -3.71
C TYR A 469 4.18 25.64 -3.75
N ILE A 470 4.98 24.60 -3.60
CA ILE A 470 4.55 23.21 -3.72
C ILE A 470 5.08 22.33 -2.59
N ASN A 471 4.37 21.24 -2.38
CA ASN A 471 4.74 20.16 -1.49
C ASN A 471 4.47 18.84 -2.23
N SER A 472 5.33 18.54 -3.20
CA SER A 472 5.15 17.45 -4.16
C SER A 472 6.32 16.48 -4.10
N ALA A 473 6.01 15.19 -4.01
CA ALA A 473 6.97 14.09 -4.08
C ALA A 473 7.08 13.48 -5.48
N ALA A 474 6.12 13.80 -6.36
CA ALA A 474 6.05 13.18 -7.67
C ALA A 474 5.52 14.09 -8.78
N ALA A 475 6.06 13.87 -9.98
CA ALA A 475 5.60 14.42 -11.24
C ALA A 475 5.57 13.34 -12.33
N ASN A 476 4.82 13.59 -13.40
CA ASN A 476 4.89 12.79 -14.63
C ASN A 476 4.60 13.68 -15.85
N VAL A 477 4.90 13.19 -17.04
CA VAL A 477 4.82 13.94 -18.30
C VAL A 477 4.01 13.16 -19.34
N ALA A 478 3.12 13.85 -20.05
CA ALA A 478 2.43 13.34 -21.23
C ALA A 478 1.87 14.47 -22.07
N ASP A 479 1.58 14.23 -23.36
CA ASP A 479 0.85 15.16 -24.21
C ASP A 479 -0.67 14.89 -24.06
N LEU A 480 -1.33 15.59 -23.14
CA LEU A 480 -2.71 15.27 -22.73
C LEU A 480 -3.75 15.80 -23.72
N ASN A 481 -3.38 16.79 -24.54
CA ASN A 481 -4.27 17.47 -25.47
C ASN A 481 -3.91 17.22 -26.96
N ARG A 482 -2.81 16.52 -27.23
CA ARG A 482 -2.23 16.22 -28.55
C ARG A 482 -1.80 17.44 -29.35
N ASP A 483 -1.18 18.41 -28.70
CA ASP A 483 -0.58 19.57 -29.36
C ASP A 483 0.91 19.39 -29.70
N GLY A 484 1.48 18.22 -29.40
CA GLY A 484 2.88 17.88 -29.67
C GLY A 484 3.86 18.42 -28.62
N LEU A 485 3.36 19.00 -27.52
CA LEU A 485 4.16 19.49 -26.41
C LEU A 485 3.97 18.62 -25.17
N PRO A 486 5.03 18.41 -24.36
CA PRO A 486 4.93 17.64 -23.12
C PRO A 486 4.26 18.45 -22.00
N ASP A 487 3.09 18.02 -21.54
CA ASP A 487 2.43 18.58 -20.36
C ASP A 487 2.98 17.97 -19.07
N ILE A 488 2.96 18.74 -17.97
CA ILE A 488 3.48 18.31 -16.66
C ILE A 488 2.35 18.11 -15.66
N ILE A 489 2.34 16.97 -14.99
CA ILE A 489 1.39 16.60 -13.94
C ILE A 489 2.12 16.52 -12.60
N LEU A 490 1.65 17.23 -11.57
CA LEU A 490 2.27 17.27 -10.24
C LEU A 490 1.34 16.68 -9.17
N ALA A 491 1.91 15.88 -8.27
CA ALA A 491 1.22 15.29 -7.15
C ALA A 491 1.14 16.26 -5.96
N GLY A 492 -0.03 16.35 -5.32
CA GLY A 492 -0.18 16.96 -4.00
C GLY A 492 0.16 15.95 -2.91
N SER A 493 1.41 15.95 -2.41
CA SER A 493 1.90 14.87 -1.54
C SER A 493 1.77 15.16 -0.05
N LEU A 494 1.93 16.43 0.34
CA LEU A 494 1.79 16.90 1.72
C LEU A 494 0.87 18.14 1.77
N PRO A 495 0.38 18.55 2.96
CA PRO A 495 -0.38 19.78 3.09
C PRO A 495 0.35 20.98 2.50
N LEU A 496 -0.34 21.76 1.68
CA LEU A 496 0.22 23.00 1.15
C LEU A 496 0.25 24.10 2.22
N TYR A 497 -0.80 24.19 3.02
CA TYR A 497 -0.98 25.18 4.07
C TYR A 497 -1.11 24.54 5.43
N VAL A 498 -0.72 25.29 6.47
CA VAL A 498 -0.94 24.89 7.84
C VAL A 498 -2.42 25.12 8.21
N SER A 499 -3.07 24.12 8.82
CA SER A 499 -4.44 24.25 9.35
C SER A 499 -5.48 24.65 8.28
N ASP A 500 -5.28 24.20 7.03
CA ASP A 500 -6.15 24.34 5.83
C ASP A 500 -7.21 25.46 5.89
N GLY A 501 -6.76 26.71 5.81
CA GLY A 501 -7.63 27.90 5.72
C GLY A 501 -7.85 28.69 7.02
N ASP A 502 -7.28 28.26 8.16
CA ASP A 502 -7.42 28.99 9.44
C ASP A 502 -6.57 30.27 9.56
N TYR A 503 -5.67 30.53 8.60
CA TYR A 503 -4.82 31.72 8.53
C TYR A 503 -5.33 32.69 7.45
N SER A 504 -5.19 34.00 7.71
CA SER A 504 -5.51 35.05 6.75
C SER A 504 -4.40 36.12 6.77
N PRO A 505 -3.54 36.19 5.73
CA PRO A 505 -3.49 35.30 4.56
C PRO A 505 -3.11 33.85 4.93
N PRO A 506 -3.36 32.85 4.07
CA PRO A 506 -2.91 31.47 4.30
C PRO A 506 -1.40 31.39 4.50
N GLU A 507 -0.97 30.54 5.43
CA GLU A 507 0.44 30.30 5.75
C GLU A 507 0.87 28.93 5.22
N TYR A 508 1.98 28.89 4.47
CA TYR A 508 2.50 27.65 3.91
C TYR A 508 3.01 26.71 5.00
N PHE A 509 2.83 25.41 4.79
CA PHE A 509 3.46 24.41 5.62
C PHE A 509 4.91 24.22 5.19
N ASN A 510 5.85 24.51 6.10
CA ASN A 510 7.28 24.24 5.98
C ASN A 510 7.77 23.62 7.31
N ILE A 511 8.41 22.45 7.24
CA ILE A 511 8.87 21.76 8.47
C ILE A 511 10.07 22.44 9.15
N PHE A 512 10.80 23.29 8.43
CA PHE A 512 11.92 24.04 8.97
C PHE A 512 11.48 25.28 9.74
N GLN A 513 10.30 25.80 9.40
CA GLN A 513 9.78 27.01 10.01
C GLN A 513 8.25 26.99 10.03
N LEU A 514 7.67 26.68 11.19
CA LEU A 514 6.23 26.81 11.35
C LEU A 514 5.82 28.27 11.61
N PRO A 515 4.59 28.67 11.25
CA PRO A 515 4.06 29.99 11.58
C PRO A 515 4.18 30.31 13.08
N LYS A 516 4.35 31.60 13.39
CA LYS A 516 4.38 32.06 14.79
C LYS A 516 2.99 31.89 15.41
N ALA A 517 2.97 31.47 16.68
CA ALA A 517 1.73 31.43 17.46
C ALA A 517 1.17 32.85 17.60
N ALA A 518 -0.12 33.04 17.29
CA ALA A 518 -0.75 34.35 17.41
C ALA A 518 -1.10 34.72 18.86
N TYR A 519 -1.22 33.72 19.73
CA TYR A 519 -1.52 33.86 21.16
C TYR A 519 -1.04 32.61 21.92
N GLU A 520 -0.96 32.71 23.25
CA GLU A 520 -0.59 31.60 24.10
C GLU A 520 -1.59 30.44 23.95
N GLY A 521 -1.09 29.24 23.62
CA GLY A 521 -1.92 28.06 23.36
C GLY A 521 -2.46 27.95 21.92
N ASP A 522 -2.02 28.80 20.98
CA ASP A 522 -2.36 28.67 19.55
C ASP A 522 -1.80 27.35 18.97
N ARG A 523 -2.70 26.41 18.66
CA ARG A 523 -2.36 25.10 18.10
C ARG A 523 -2.55 24.99 16.59
N ARG A 524 -2.95 26.06 15.91
CA ARG A 524 -3.07 26.06 14.44
C ARG A 524 -1.76 25.64 13.74
N PRO A 525 -0.56 26.06 14.19
CA PRO A 525 0.70 25.63 13.58
C PRO A 525 0.91 24.11 13.48
N PHE A 526 0.22 23.34 14.33
CA PHE A 526 0.42 21.89 14.48
C PHE A 526 -0.54 21.03 13.64
N ASN A 527 -1.54 21.63 13.01
CA ASN A 527 -2.60 20.92 12.29
C ASN A 527 -2.19 20.58 10.85
N VAL A 528 -1.24 19.66 10.70
CA VAL A 528 -0.58 19.28 9.43
C VAL A 528 -0.59 17.78 9.17
N MET A 529 -0.88 16.96 10.18
CA MET A 529 -0.91 15.50 10.01
C MET A 529 -2.18 15.05 9.29
N ARG A 530 -2.15 13.85 8.70
CA ARG A 530 -3.33 13.23 8.12
C ARG A 530 -4.41 13.04 9.19
N ARG A 531 -5.63 13.55 8.94
CA ARG A 531 -6.76 13.39 9.89
C ARG A 531 -7.32 11.97 9.87
N ASN A 532 -7.37 11.35 8.69
CA ASN A 532 -7.84 9.98 8.54
C ASN A 532 -6.76 9.19 7.79
N PRO A 533 -6.23 8.09 8.37
CA PRO A 533 -5.28 7.25 7.67
C PRO A 533 -5.84 6.62 6.38
N TYR A 534 -7.16 6.60 6.18
CA TYR A 534 -7.82 5.91 5.06
C TYR A 534 -8.55 6.85 4.09
N ASP A 535 -8.60 8.14 4.38
CA ASP A 535 -9.17 9.18 3.50
C ASP A 535 -8.72 10.57 3.97
N ALA A 536 -7.42 10.86 3.86
CA ALA A 536 -6.89 12.18 4.18
C ALA A 536 -7.25 13.16 3.07
N ARG A 537 -7.72 14.36 3.42
CA ARG A 537 -8.13 15.39 2.44
C ARG A 537 -7.52 16.75 2.73
N ASN A 538 -6.27 16.75 3.19
CA ASN A 538 -5.54 17.93 3.60
C ASN A 538 -4.17 18.08 2.94
N ALA A 539 -3.87 17.34 1.87
CA ALA A 539 -2.70 17.62 1.03
C ALA A 539 -2.92 18.86 0.15
N GLY A 540 -1.89 19.24 -0.61
CA GLY A 540 -2.08 20.06 -1.81
C GLY A 540 -2.94 19.35 -2.86
N SER A 541 -3.47 20.11 -3.80
CA SER A 541 -4.19 19.54 -4.94
C SER A 541 -3.22 18.96 -5.96
N ASN A 542 -3.61 17.88 -6.63
CA ASN A 542 -2.91 17.45 -7.86
C ASN A 542 -3.08 18.54 -8.93
N MET A 543 -2.00 18.90 -9.62
CA MET A 543 -1.96 20.01 -10.59
C MET A 543 -1.56 19.52 -11.96
N ILE A 544 -2.14 20.11 -13.01
CA ILE A 544 -1.78 19.83 -14.40
C ILE A 544 -1.39 21.14 -15.07
N TYR A 545 -0.23 21.15 -15.70
CA TYR A 545 0.35 22.28 -16.40
C TYR A 545 0.40 21.93 -17.87
N LEU A 546 -0.42 22.63 -18.66
CA LEU A 546 -0.40 22.47 -20.11
C LEU A 546 0.73 23.31 -20.70
N ALA A 547 1.55 22.70 -21.54
CA ALA A 547 2.59 23.40 -22.27
C ALA A 547 2.00 24.34 -23.33
N ALA A 548 2.80 25.32 -23.75
CA ALA A 548 2.43 26.24 -24.81
C ALA A 548 3.64 26.49 -25.74
N PRO A 549 3.42 26.81 -27.02
CA PRO A 549 4.50 27.00 -27.99
C PRO A 549 5.49 28.13 -27.66
N ASP A 550 5.20 28.99 -26.68
CA ASP A 550 6.12 30.03 -26.20
C ASP A 550 7.03 29.56 -25.05
N GLY A 551 7.05 28.25 -24.77
CA GLY A 551 7.85 27.63 -23.71
C GLY A 551 7.28 27.82 -22.31
N LYS A 552 6.03 28.30 -22.19
CA LYS A 552 5.36 28.50 -20.91
C LYS A 552 4.36 27.42 -20.59
N PHE A 553 4.12 27.25 -19.31
CA PHE A 553 3.16 26.33 -18.77
C PHE A 553 1.97 27.06 -18.16
N ARG A 554 0.77 26.62 -18.52
CA ARG A 554 -0.48 27.14 -17.98
C ARG A 554 -1.10 26.12 -17.04
N LEU A 555 -1.24 26.49 -15.77
CA LEU A 555 -2.01 25.71 -14.81
C LEU A 555 -3.45 25.57 -15.29
N LEU A 556 -3.91 24.33 -15.34
CA LEU A 556 -5.25 23.92 -15.73
C LEU A 556 -6.23 24.11 -14.56
N ASP A 557 -7.48 24.50 -14.86
CA ASP A 557 -8.56 24.47 -13.89
C ASP A 557 -9.12 23.04 -13.79
N ASN A 558 -8.79 22.35 -12.70
CA ASN A 558 -9.18 20.96 -12.46
C ASN A 558 -10.69 20.73 -12.66
N LYS A 559 -11.53 21.66 -12.19
CA LYS A 559 -12.98 21.52 -12.24
C LYS A 559 -13.51 21.61 -13.67
N GLU A 560 -12.94 22.49 -14.50
CA GLU A 560 -13.32 22.62 -15.90
C GLU A 560 -12.99 21.36 -16.72
N TRP A 561 -11.89 20.68 -16.38
CA TRP A 561 -11.48 19.44 -17.05
C TRP A 561 -12.03 18.17 -16.41
N GLY A 562 -12.94 18.26 -15.43
CA GLY A 562 -13.55 17.09 -14.82
C GLY A 562 -12.65 16.32 -13.86
N PHE A 563 -11.52 16.90 -13.44
CA PHE A 563 -10.80 16.45 -12.25
C PHE A 563 -11.54 16.93 -10.99
N GLN A 564 -11.63 16.06 -10.01
CA GLN A 564 -12.05 16.51 -8.68
C GLN A 564 -10.86 17.20 -8.02
N ASP A 565 -11.13 18.21 -7.19
CA ASP A 565 -10.09 18.81 -6.34
C ASP A 565 -9.66 17.78 -5.28
N GLU A 566 -8.76 16.91 -5.69
CA GLU A 566 -8.27 15.77 -4.93
C GLU A 566 -7.11 16.23 -4.05
N LYS A 567 -7.38 16.37 -2.74
CA LYS A 567 -6.40 16.75 -1.70
C LYS A 567 -5.96 15.55 -0.87
N ARG A 568 -5.98 14.36 -1.46
CA ARG A 568 -5.38 13.16 -0.88
C ARG A 568 -3.87 13.23 -1.00
N TRP A 569 -3.18 12.52 -0.10
CA TRP A 569 -1.73 12.45 -0.12
C TRP A 569 -1.29 11.55 -1.28
N THR A 570 -1.05 12.16 -2.44
CA THR A 570 -0.62 11.47 -3.66
C THR A 570 0.90 11.30 -3.63
N LEU A 571 1.40 10.07 -3.69
CA LEU A 571 2.85 9.82 -3.72
C LEU A 571 3.39 9.51 -5.10
N ASP A 572 2.58 8.99 -6.01
CA ASP A 572 3.03 8.63 -7.35
C ASP A 572 1.94 8.82 -8.40
N ILE A 573 2.36 8.99 -9.64
CA ILE A 573 1.52 9.24 -10.81
C ILE A 573 1.98 8.30 -11.93
N ALA A 574 1.07 7.48 -12.45
CA ALA A 574 1.29 6.73 -13.68
C ALA A 574 0.44 7.32 -14.81
N VAL A 575 1.02 7.42 -16.01
CA VAL A 575 0.36 7.98 -17.20
C VAL A 575 0.46 6.98 -18.37
N GLY A 576 -0.66 6.71 -19.03
CA GLY A 576 -0.70 5.77 -20.15
C GLY A 576 -2.12 5.40 -20.59
N ASP A 577 -2.28 5.09 -21.88
CA ASP A 577 -3.56 4.69 -22.49
C ASP A 577 -4.06 3.30 -22.01
N VAL A 578 -4.88 3.25 -20.95
CA VAL A 578 -5.32 1.96 -20.38
C VAL A 578 -6.47 1.32 -21.17
N ASN A 579 -7.12 2.08 -22.05
CA ASN A 579 -8.32 1.65 -22.78
C ASN A 579 -8.07 1.43 -24.30
N ASN A 580 -6.85 1.72 -24.78
CA ASN A 580 -6.40 1.65 -26.16
C ASN A 580 -7.15 2.58 -27.14
N ASP A 581 -7.64 3.74 -26.68
CA ASP A 581 -8.28 4.75 -27.53
C ASP A 581 -7.27 5.73 -28.17
N GLY A 582 -6.03 5.65 -27.73
CA GLY A 582 -4.86 6.44 -28.12
C GLY A 582 -4.58 7.61 -27.20
N TRP A 583 -5.40 7.92 -26.21
CA TRP A 583 -5.20 9.06 -25.31
C TRP A 583 -4.68 8.57 -23.96
N ASP A 584 -3.66 9.24 -23.44
CA ASP A 584 -3.09 8.85 -22.17
C ASP A 584 -4.05 9.16 -21.01
N ASP A 585 -4.27 8.14 -20.19
CA ASP A 585 -5.06 8.19 -18.97
C ASP A 585 -4.14 8.39 -17.75
N ILE A 586 -4.70 8.82 -16.61
CA ILE A 586 -3.91 9.15 -15.43
C ILE A 586 -4.34 8.30 -14.23
N TYR A 587 -3.37 7.70 -13.56
CA TYR A 587 -3.56 7.00 -12.29
C TYR A 587 -2.79 7.70 -11.17
N PHE A 588 -3.47 8.05 -10.08
CA PHE A 588 -2.88 8.61 -8.87
C PHE A 588 -2.85 7.58 -7.75
N ALA A 589 -1.67 7.28 -7.23
CA ALA A 589 -1.46 6.43 -6.06
C ALA A 589 -1.51 7.28 -4.76
N ASN A 590 -2.49 6.99 -3.90
CA ASN A 590 -2.75 7.74 -2.68
C ASN A 590 -2.33 6.95 -1.45
N THR A 591 -1.37 7.46 -0.68
CA THR A 591 -0.90 6.78 0.54
C THR A 591 -1.89 6.90 1.73
N ALA A 592 -2.83 7.84 1.63
CA ALA A 592 -3.87 8.08 2.62
C ALA A 592 -5.22 8.37 1.94
N GLY A 593 -5.81 7.36 1.32
CA GLY A 593 -7.09 7.45 0.61
C GLY A 593 -7.13 6.47 -0.55
N PRO A 594 -8.31 6.22 -1.14
CA PRO A 594 -8.41 5.40 -2.35
C PRO A 594 -7.63 5.99 -3.52
N ASP A 595 -7.00 5.13 -4.31
CA ASP A 595 -6.36 5.49 -5.56
C ASP A 595 -7.37 6.03 -6.58
N ARG A 596 -6.90 6.71 -7.63
CA ARG A 596 -7.78 7.35 -8.64
C ARG A 596 -7.32 7.05 -10.05
N LEU A 597 -8.25 6.56 -10.87
CA LEU A 597 -8.06 6.43 -12.32
C LEU A 597 -8.94 7.44 -13.05
N TYR A 598 -8.35 8.21 -13.95
CA TYR A 598 -9.01 9.20 -14.79
C TYR A 598 -8.80 8.85 -16.26
N LEU A 599 -9.90 8.61 -16.99
CA LEU A 599 -9.84 8.42 -18.44
C LEU A 599 -9.89 9.74 -19.17
N ASN A 600 -9.00 9.95 -20.12
CA ASN A 600 -8.98 11.14 -20.96
C ASN A 600 -10.18 11.15 -21.91
N LYS A 601 -10.80 12.33 -22.11
CA LYS A 601 -11.92 12.57 -23.01
C LYS A 601 -11.45 13.21 -24.31
N GLU A 602 -10.46 12.60 -24.94
CA GLU A 602 -9.89 13.08 -26.21
C GLU A 602 -9.38 14.54 -26.12
N GLY A 603 -8.63 14.86 -25.06
CA GLY A 603 -8.03 16.19 -24.84
C GLY A 603 -9.00 17.26 -24.34
N ARG A 604 -10.23 16.90 -23.99
CA ARG A 604 -11.28 17.84 -23.54
C ARG A 604 -11.57 17.80 -22.04
N GLY A 605 -10.79 17.04 -21.28
CA GLY A 605 -11.04 16.75 -19.88
C GLY A 605 -10.97 15.26 -19.58
N PHE A 606 -11.42 14.86 -18.39
CA PHE A 606 -11.28 13.52 -17.87
C PHE A 606 -12.58 12.98 -17.27
N THR A 607 -12.67 11.65 -17.15
CA THR A 607 -13.74 10.94 -16.46
C THR A 607 -13.14 10.06 -15.38
N GLN A 608 -13.48 10.33 -14.13
CA GLN A 608 -13.06 9.45 -13.05
C GLN A 608 -13.74 8.07 -13.17
N ILE A 609 -12.94 7.02 -13.08
CA ILE A 609 -13.40 5.64 -12.95
C ILE A 609 -13.37 5.26 -11.47
N GLN A 610 -14.49 4.75 -10.98
CA GLN A 610 -14.61 4.27 -9.61
C GLN A 610 -15.55 3.08 -9.49
N SER A 611 -15.22 2.20 -8.54
CA SER A 611 -16.10 1.12 -8.10
C SER A 611 -17.22 1.64 -7.18
N TYR A 612 -18.26 0.84 -7.02
CA TYR A 612 -19.25 1.00 -5.95
C TYR A 612 -18.82 0.31 -4.64
N PHE A 613 -17.91 -0.66 -4.74
CA PHE A 613 -17.46 -1.48 -3.63
C PHE A 613 -15.94 -1.34 -3.44
N LYS A 614 -15.46 -1.52 -2.21
CA LYS A 614 -14.07 -1.29 -1.80
C LYS A 614 -13.04 -2.25 -2.39
N ASP A 615 -13.47 -3.29 -3.09
CA ASP A 615 -12.62 -4.24 -3.79
C ASP A 615 -12.27 -3.83 -5.23
N GLY A 616 -12.60 -2.60 -5.65
CA GLY A 616 -12.27 -2.05 -6.96
C GLY A 616 -11.67 -0.65 -6.89
N ILE A 617 -10.97 -0.27 -7.96
CA ILE A 617 -10.32 1.05 -8.13
C ILE A 617 -11.27 2.18 -7.72
N GLY A 618 -10.76 3.16 -6.99
CA GLY A 618 -11.51 4.34 -6.59
C GLY A 618 -12.20 4.22 -5.24
N GLN A 619 -12.27 3.00 -4.69
CA GLN A 619 -12.82 2.70 -3.37
C GLN A 619 -11.89 1.82 -2.52
N ASP A 620 -10.75 1.43 -3.08
CA ASP A 620 -9.70 0.73 -2.38
C ASP A 620 -9.27 1.49 -1.12
N THR A 621 -8.94 0.78 -0.05
CA THR A 621 -8.51 1.40 1.22
C THR A 621 -7.01 1.33 1.45
N TYR A 622 -6.29 0.95 0.39
CA TYR A 622 -4.87 0.65 0.41
C TYR A 622 -4.07 1.97 0.45
N ARG A 623 -2.77 1.86 0.70
CA ARG A 623 -1.84 3.00 0.84
C ARG A 623 -0.91 3.08 -0.36
N GLY A 624 -1.46 3.38 -1.53
CA GLY A 624 -0.71 3.40 -2.78
C GLY A 624 0.52 4.31 -2.66
N MET A 625 1.73 3.74 -2.78
CA MET A 625 2.99 4.49 -2.76
C MET A 625 3.63 4.58 -4.13
N ASN A 626 3.37 3.61 -5.00
CA ASN A 626 3.89 3.50 -6.36
C ASN A 626 2.76 3.08 -7.29
N ALA A 627 2.72 3.58 -8.51
CA ALA A 627 1.94 3.03 -9.60
C ALA A 627 2.83 2.78 -10.81
N SER A 628 2.81 1.55 -11.31
CA SER A 628 3.53 1.18 -12.55
C SER A 628 2.60 0.43 -13.49
N PHE A 629 2.65 0.78 -14.77
CA PHE A 629 1.96 0.08 -15.84
C PHE A 629 2.80 -1.05 -16.41
N LEU A 630 2.15 -2.17 -16.70
CA LEU A 630 2.70 -3.34 -17.40
C LEU A 630 1.57 -4.12 -18.08
N ASP A 631 1.88 -4.97 -19.05
CA ASP A 631 0.95 -5.97 -19.58
C ASP A 631 1.36 -7.35 -19.03
N ALA A 632 0.83 -7.73 -17.86
CA ALA A 632 1.33 -8.89 -17.12
C ALA A 632 0.85 -10.23 -17.70
N ASP A 633 -0.23 -10.23 -18.49
CA ASP A 633 -0.79 -11.43 -19.12
C ASP A 633 -0.77 -11.40 -20.66
N LYS A 634 -0.07 -10.41 -21.24
CA LYS A 634 0.15 -10.23 -22.68
C LYS A 634 -1.15 -10.09 -23.47
N ASN A 635 -2.19 -9.50 -22.86
CA ASN A 635 -3.50 -9.34 -23.50
C ASN A 635 -3.62 -8.06 -24.34
N GLY A 636 -2.60 -7.20 -24.31
CA GLY A 636 -2.53 -5.93 -25.04
C GLY A 636 -3.19 -4.74 -24.32
N PHE A 637 -3.65 -4.89 -23.09
CA PHE A 637 -4.17 -3.83 -22.25
C PHE A 637 -3.28 -3.65 -21.02
N LEU A 638 -3.08 -2.39 -20.60
CA LEU A 638 -2.25 -2.10 -19.44
C LEU A 638 -2.94 -2.54 -18.15
N ASP A 639 -2.24 -3.35 -17.37
CA ASP A 639 -2.47 -3.64 -15.97
C ASP A 639 -1.76 -2.60 -15.09
N ILE A 640 -2.21 -2.47 -13.84
CA ILE A 640 -1.65 -1.50 -12.89
C ILE A 640 -1.13 -2.23 -11.67
N TYR A 641 0.18 -2.16 -11.43
CA TYR A 641 0.80 -2.61 -10.19
C TYR A 641 0.91 -1.44 -9.22
N VAL A 642 0.40 -1.64 -8.00
CA VAL A 642 0.49 -0.64 -6.93
C VAL A 642 1.17 -1.23 -5.71
N SER A 643 2.32 -0.67 -5.34
CA SER A 643 3.01 -1.09 -4.12
C SER A 643 2.26 -0.57 -2.89
N ASN A 644 2.16 -1.43 -1.88
CA ASN A 644 1.51 -1.12 -0.62
C ASN A 644 2.29 -1.70 0.56
N MET A 645 1.78 -1.43 1.76
CA MET A 645 2.23 -2.07 2.98
C MET A 645 1.48 -3.39 3.24
N HIS A 646 2.21 -4.37 3.73
CA HIS A 646 1.67 -5.60 4.30
C HIS A 646 2.37 -5.89 5.62
N LYS A 647 1.70 -5.61 6.74
CA LYS A 647 2.20 -5.96 8.08
C LYS A 647 1.10 -6.64 8.86
N ALA A 648 1.45 -7.31 9.95
CA ALA A 648 0.49 -8.13 10.70
C ALA A 648 -0.73 -7.33 11.16
N GLU A 649 -0.57 -6.04 11.38
CA GLU A 649 -1.64 -5.14 11.77
C GLU A 649 -2.33 -4.45 10.59
N LEU A 650 -1.72 -4.45 9.40
CA LEU A 650 -2.20 -3.87 8.15
C LEU A 650 -2.03 -4.88 7.01
N PRO A 651 -2.85 -5.95 6.98
CA PRO A 651 -2.77 -7.09 6.07
C PRO A 651 -3.39 -6.75 4.69
N GLU A 652 -3.13 -5.56 4.16
CA GLU A 652 -3.70 -5.11 2.89
C GLU A 652 -2.86 -5.69 1.73
N GLY A 653 -1.58 -5.32 1.67
CA GLY A 653 -0.63 -5.79 0.66
C GLY A 653 -0.75 -5.11 -0.70
N SER A 654 0.24 -5.32 -1.56
CA SER A 654 0.30 -4.72 -2.91
C SER A 654 -0.91 -5.13 -3.77
N LEU A 655 -1.26 -4.28 -4.74
CA LEU A 655 -2.38 -4.48 -5.66
C LEU A 655 -1.86 -4.79 -7.07
N LEU A 656 -2.62 -5.60 -7.79
CA LEU A 656 -2.45 -5.77 -9.23
C LEU A 656 -3.82 -5.71 -9.88
N TRP A 657 -4.13 -4.57 -10.47
CA TRP A 657 -5.35 -4.33 -11.21
C TRP A 657 -5.20 -4.90 -12.62
N MET A 658 -5.61 -6.17 -12.78
CA MET A 658 -5.61 -6.80 -14.10
C MET A 658 -6.77 -6.30 -14.95
N ASN A 659 -6.47 -5.83 -16.16
CA ASN A 659 -7.38 -5.19 -17.09
C ASN A 659 -7.83 -6.18 -18.17
N ASP A 660 -9.13 -6.49 -18.22
CA ASP A 660 -9.69 -7.40 -19.23
C ASP A 660 -10.10 -6.73 -20.56
N GLY A 661 -9.76 -5.44 -20.73
CA GLY A 661 -9.97 -4.66 -21.95
C GLY A 661 -11.39 -4.16 -22.17
N ARG A 662 -12.34 -4.45 -21.26
CA ARG A 662 -13.76 -4.07 -21.39
C ARG A 662 -14.06 -2.75 -20.68
N ILE A 663 -13.12 -1.81 -20.71
CA ILE A 663 -13.30 -0.48 -20.11
C ILE A 663 -14.38 0.25 -20.91
N THR A 664 -15.53 0.49 -20.28
CA THR A 664 -16.54 1.42 -20.78
C THR A 664 -16.56 2.64 -19.89
N THR A 665 -16.89 3.80 -20.44
CA THR A 665 -17.09 5.03 -19.66
C THR A 665 -18.00 4.73 -18.46
N ASN A 666 -17.46 4.91 -17.25
CA ASN A 666 -18.13 4.80 -15.94
C ASN A 666 -18.20 3.43 -15.23
N LYS A 667 -17.39 2.41 -15.58
CA LYS A 667 -17.32 1.16 -14.76
C LYS A 667 -15.91 0.62 -14.59
N SER A 668 -15.45 0.52 -13.34
CA SER A 668 -14.18 -0.13 -12.93
C SER A 668 -14.17 -1.66 -13.12
N GLN A 669 -15.22 -2.26 -13.71
CA GLN A 669 -15.41 -3.72 -13.79
C GLN A 669 -14.35 -4.46 -14.62
N ALA A 670 -13.70 -3.74 -15.54
CA ALA A 670 -12.60 -4.28 -16.34
C ALA A 670 -11.35 -4.57 -15.49
N PHE A 671 -11.17 -3.84 -14.39
CA PHE A 671 -10.05 -3.99 -13.47
C PHE A 671 -10.42 -4.90 -12.32
N LYS A 672 -9.63 -5.96 -12.12
CA LYS A 672 -9.79 -6.89 -10.99
C LYS A 672 -8.48 -6.99 -10.23
N ASN A 673 -8.53 -6.78 -8.92
CA ASN A 673 -7.36 -7.06 -8.09
C ASN A 673 -7.05 -8.56 -8.11
N LYS A 674 -5.86 -8.91 -8.61
CA LYS A 674 -5.36 -10.29 -8.70
C LYS A 674 -4.08 -10.51 -7.91
N ALA A 675 -3.63 -9.55 -7.10
CA ALA A 675 -2.36 -9.66 -6.39
C ALA A 675 -2.23 -10.96 -5.58
N PHE A 676 -3.29 -11.36 -4.86
CA PHE A 676 -3.29 -12.60 -4.09
C PHE A 676 -3.20 -13.84 -4.98
N ALA A 677 -4.00 -13.88 -6.05
CA ALA A 677 -4.04 -15.01 -6.98
C ALA A 677 -2.75 -15.12 -7.82
N LYS A 678 -2.06 -14.00 -8.03
CA LYS A 678 -0.82 -13.88 -8.81
C LYS A 678 0.44 -13.89 -7.94
N ASN A 679 0.30 -14.08 -6.62
CA ASN A 679 1.42 -14.23 -5.69
C ASN A 679 2.31 -12.98 -5.48
N ILE A 680 1.70 -11.78 -5.49
CA ILE A 680 2.43 -10.48 -5.40
C ILE A 680 1.88 -9.53 -4.34
N ILE A 681 1.13 -10.04 -3.36
CA ILE A 681 0.63 -9.25 -2.21
C ILE A 681 1.73 -8.72 -1.28
N ASN A 682 2.97 -9.16 -1.49
CA ASN A 682 4.17 -8.79 -0.75
C ASN A 682 4.05 -8.89 0.79
N PRO A 683 3.87 -10.10 1.36
CA PRO A 683 3.64 -10.26 2.80
C PRO A 683 4.85 -9.84 3.63
N ASP A 684 4.56 -9.31 4.83
CA ASP A 684 5.51 -8.85 5.85
C ASP A 684 6.47 -7.73 5.38
N ARG A 685 6.05 -6.84 4.46
CA ARG A 685 6.90 -5.77 3.93
C ARG A 685 6.18 -4.42 3.89
N PHE A 686 6.94 -3.37 4.15
CA PHE A 686 6.59 -2.00 3.82
C PHE A 686 7.27 -1.64 2.50
N SER A 687 6.52 -1.62 1.39
CA SER A 687 7.07 -1.38 0.06
C SER A 687 7.24 0.11 -0.26
N TRP A 688 7.98 0.46 -1.30
CA TRP A 688 8.03 1.82 -1.87
C TRP A 688 8.01 1.75 -3.41
N GLY A 689 9.01 2.29 -4.12
CA GLY A 689 9.10 2.21 -5.57
C GLY A 689 9.18 0.77 -6.10
N ALA A 690 8.57 0.56 -7.26
CA ALA A 690 8.64 -0.69 -7.99
C ALA A 690 8.89 -0.42 -9.48
N ALA A 691 9.86 -1.13 -10.06
CA ALA A 691 10.18 -1.08 -11.48
C ALA A 691 9.53 -2.26 -12.18
N THR A 692 8.82 -2.00 -13.29
CA THR A 692 8.32 -3.05 -14.18
C THR A 692 9.28 -3.18 -15.36
N VAL A 693 10.01 -4.29 -15.41
CA VAL A 693 11.07 -4.51 -16.41
C VAL A 693 11.18 -6.01 -16.69
N ASP A 694 11.49 -6.34 -17.94
CA ASP A 694 11.80 -7.70 -18.41
C ASP A 694 13.27 -7.98 -18.02
N ILE A 695 13.49 -8.45 -16.80
CA ILE A 695 14.83 -8.43 -16.15
C ILE A 695 15.71 -9.60 -16.57
N ASP A 696 15.08 -10.74 -16.89
CA ASP A 696 15.75 -11.93 -17.40
C ASP A 696 15.70 -12.02 -18.94
N LEU A 697 15.09 -11.02 -19.57
CA LEU A 697 15.00 -10.84 -21.01
C LEU A 697 14.28 -12.02 -21.71
N ASP A 698 13.24 -12.56 -21.09
CA ASP A 698 12.41 -13.63 -21.65
C ASP A 698 11.17 -13.12 -22.42
N GLY A 699 10.92 -11.80 -22.34
CA GLY A 699 9.82 -11.10 -23.01
C GLY A 699 8.55 -11.03 -22.19
N ASP A 700 8.51 -11.56 -20.97
CA ASP A 700 7.51 -11.27 -19.94
C ASP A 700 7.98 -10.11 -19.05
N MET A 701 7.04 -9.28 -18.57
CA MET A 701 7.39 -8.16 -17.69
C MET A 701 7.43 -8.61 -16.23
N ASP A 702 8.53 -8.35 -15.54
CA ASP A 702 8.75 -8.62 -14.12
C ASP A 702 8.59 -7.38 -13.25
N ILE A 703 8.65 -7.57 -11.93
CA ILE A 703 8.51 -6.48 -10.95
C ILE A 703 9.63 -6.56 -9.91
N LEU A 704 10.49 -5.55 -9.86
CA LEU A 704 11.46 -5.36 -8.79
C LEU A 704 10.93 -4.29 -7.83
N GLN A 705 11.00 -4.55 -6.53
CA GLN A 705 10.37 -3.69 -5.53
C GLN A 705 11.30 -3.37 -4.36
N THR A 706 11.33 -2.09 -4.00
CA THR A 706 12.01 -1.55 -2.81
C THR A 706 11.16 -1.69 -1.55
N ALA A 707 11.81 -1.64 -0.39
CA ALA A 707 11.16 -1.82 0.91
C ALA A 707 11.87 -1.11 2.08
N GLY A 708 11.19 -1.10 3.22
CA GLY A 708 11.65 -0.56 4.50
C GLY A 708 11.31 0.92 4.67
N TRP A 709 10.99 1.36 5.89
CA TRP A 709 10.59 2.73 6.15
C TRP A 709 11.53 3.49 7.08
N LEU A 710 11.27 3.58 8.38
CA LEU A 710 12.03 4.45 9.30
C LEU A 710 12.91 3.63 10.23
N ASP A 711 14.19 3.96 10.27
CA ASP A 711 15.13 3.47 11.27
C ASP A 711 15.81 4.59 12.08
N SER A 712 16.77 4.20 12.94
CA SER A 712 17.55 5.12 13.77
C SER A 712 18.56 5.96 12.98
N ASP A 713 18.90 5.57 11.75
CA ASP A 713 19.95 6.26 10.96
C ASP A 713 19.51 7.67 10.57
N TYR A 714 18.20 7.93 10.55
CA TYR A 714 17.61 9.25 10.41
C TYR A 714 17.98 10.20 11.56
N ASP A 715 18.05 9.68 12.79
CA ASP A 715 18.22 10.50 13.99
C ASP A 715 19.71 10.74 14.30
N SER A 716 20.59 9.82 13.90
CA SER A 716 22.04 9.85 14.19
C SER A 716 22.88 9.50 12.96
N PRO A 717 22.89 10.36 11.93
CA PRO A 717 23.54 10.08 10.64
C PRO A 717 25.07 9.91 10.74
N SER A 718 25.70 10.49 11.77
CA SER A 718 27.15 10.43 11.99
C SER A 718 27.65 9.15 12.69
N GLU A 719 26.74 8.37 13.27
CA GLU A 719 27.03 7.07 13.89
C GLU A 719 26.01 6.02 13.41
N PRO A 720 26.07 5.60 12.13
CA PRO A 720 25.21 4.55 11.59
C PRO A 720 25.59 3.23 12.27
N THR A 721 25.00 2.98 13.43
CA THR A 721 25.18 1.72 14.13
C THR A 721 24.40 0.68 13.34
N ALA A 722 25.11 -0.27 12.74
CA ALA A 722 24.52 -1.35 11.95
C ALA A 722 23.49 -2.21 12.72
N GLN A 723 23.20 -1.91 14.00
CA GLN A 723 22.31 -2.67 14.86
C GLN A 723 21.88 -1.91 16.13
N ALA A 724 21.67 -0.59 16.10
CA ALA A 724 21.01 0.04 17.26
C ALA A 724 19.64 -0.62 17.46
N ALA A 725 19.40 -1.15 18.66
CA ALA A 725 18.08 -1.52 19.13
C ALA A 725 17.26 -0.21 19.25
N CYS A 726 16.65 0.22 18.15
CA CYS A 726 15.66 1.27 18.18
C CYS A 726 14.37 0.73 18.82
N GLY A 727 13.62 1.62 19.46
CA GLY A 727 12.32 1.27 19.99
C GLY A 727 11.32 0.91 18.87
N ASN A 728 10.19 0.31 19.25
CA ASN A 728 9.14 -0.06 18.31
C ASN A 728 8.01 0.98 18.31
N TYR A 729 7.93 1.80 17.27
CA TYR A 729 6.88 2.81 17.13
C TYR A 729 5.52 2.22 16.72
N VAL A 730 5.46 0.98 16.22
CA VAL A 730 4.22 0.35 15.72
C VAL A 730 3.13 0.36 16.79
N TYR A 731 3.47 0.00 18.03
CA TYR A 731 2.52 -0.01 19.13
C TYR A 731 1.92 1.38 19.38
N LYS A 732 2.74 2.43 19.43
CA LYS A 732 2.32 3.83 19.62
C LYS A 732 1.44 4.30 18.47
N LEU A 733 1.84 4.03 17.23
CA LEU A 733 1.06 4.32 16.03
C LEU A 733 -0.35 3.70 16.13
N PHE A 734 -0.46 2.45 16.58
CA PHE A 734 -1.75 1.78 16.75
C PHE A 734 -2.62 2.39 17.85
N GLN A 735 -2.02 2.88 18.95
CA GLN A 735 -2.79 3.59 19.98
C GLN A 735 -3.33 4.93 19.45
N ILE A 736 -2.54 5.64 18.64
CA ILE A 736 -2.91 6.90 17.99
C ILE A 736 -4.01 6.67 16.97
N GLU A 737 -3.82 5.76 16.03
CA GLU A 737 -4.78 5.52 14.93
C GLU A 737 -6.11 4.91 15.41
N ALA A 738 -6.14 4.38 16.64
CA ALA A 738 -7.37 3.97 17.30
C ALA A 738 -8.24 5.15 17.75
N SER A 739 -7.68 6.36 17.84
CA SER A 739 -8.38 7.56 18.31
C SER A 739 -9.20 8.25 17.20
N PRO A 740 -9.97 9.30 17.52
CA PRO A 740 -10.85 9.94 16.55
C PRO A 740 -10.04 10.70 15.47
N PRO A 741 -10.47 10.69 14.20
CA PRO A 741 -9.80 11.39 13.11
C PRO A 741 -9.50 12.87 13.36
N ALA A 742 -10.36 13.56 14.12
CA ALA A 742 -10.18 14.97 14.47
C ALA A 742 -8.91 15.22 15.33
N THR A 743 -8.42 14.21 16.04
CA THR A 743 -7.22 14.32 16.89
C THR A 743 -5.93 13.99 16.15
N HIS A 744 -5.98 13.21 15.07
CA HIS A 744 -4.80 12.81 14.30
C HIS A 744 -4.14 13.97 13.56
N GLY A 745 -4.91 14.99 13.17
CA GLY A 745 -4.42 16.12 12.37
C GLY A 745 -3.36 16.98 13.07
N TYR A 746 -3.30 16.91 14.39
CA TYR A 746 -2.41 17.72 15.23
C TYR A 746 -1.12 16.95 15.54
N ILE A 747 -0.01 17.39 14.95
CA ILE A 747 1.31 16.74 15.09
C ILE A 747 1.85 16.71 16.52
N ASP A 748 1.42 17.65 17.36
CA ASP A 748 1.77 17.73 18.79
C ASP A 748 0.99 16.72 19.66
N ASN A 749 0.00 16.00 19.10
CA ASN A 749 -0.61 14.85 19.77
C ASN A 749 0.17 13.54 19.55
N TRP A 750 1.11 13.53 18.61
CA TRP A 750 1.87 12.33 18.29
C TRP A 750 3.11 12.21 19.18
N PRO A 751 3.40 11.02 19.74
CA PRO A 751 4.61 10.76 20.49
C PRO A 751 5.87 10.97 19.68
N ASP A 752 6.95 11.26 20.38
CA ASP A 752 8.28 11.40 19.81
C ASP A 752 8.72 10.11 19.11
N MET A 753 9.19 10.26 17.87
CA MET A 753 9.65 9.16 17.03
C MET A 753 11.17 9.05 17.00
N ARG A 754 11.90 10.00 17.60
CA ARG A 754 13.37 9.95 17.65
C ARG A 754 13.84 8.77 18.49
N GLY A 755 14.74 7.96 17.95
CA GLY A 755 15.21 6.70 18.57
C GLY A 755 14.25 5.51 18.40
N GLU A 756 13.09 5.72 17.76
CA GLU A 756 12.10 4.68 17.48
C GLU A 756 12.13 4.30 15.99
N CYS A 757 11.82 3.04 15.68
CA CYS A 757 11.72 2.52 14.33
C CYS A 757 10.29 2.19 13.94
N LEU A 758 10.02 2.28 12.64
CA LEU A 758 8.74 1.90 12.05
C LEU A 758 9.01 1.11 10.78
N TYR A 759 8.82 -0.21 10.87
CA TYR A 759 9.09 -1.18 9.80
C TYR A 759 10.47 -0.97 9.11
N PRO A 760 11.57 -0.98 9.88
CA PRO A 760 12.90 -0.68 9.35
C PRO A 760 13.45 -1.84 8.51
N ARG A 761 14.13 -1.51 7.42
CA ARG A 761 15.03 -2.41 6.68
C ARG A 761 14.39 -3.72 6.21
N ASP A 762 13.13 -3.67 5.81
CA ASP A 762 12.46 -4.81 5.18
C ASP A 762 13.22 -5.21 3.89
N PRO A 763 13.41 -6.51 3.60
CA PRO A 763 14.11 -6.93 2.40
C PRO A 763 13.26 -6.73 1.14
N LYS A 764 13.95 -6.33 0.08
CA LYS A 764 13.40 -6.06 -1.25
C LYS A 764 12.90 -7.34 -1.93
N ARG A 765 12.10 -7.21 -3.01
CA ARG A 765 11.53 -8.33 -3.78
C ARG A 765 11.90 -8.27 -5.26
N VAL A 766 11.94 -9.45 -5.90
CA VAL A 766 12.00 -9.61 -7.36
C VAL A 766 10.93 -10.62 -7.75
N PHE A 767 9.80 -10.14 -8.26
CA PHE A 767 8.69 -10.96 -8.72
C PHE A 767 8.87 -11.28 -10.21
N LEU A 768 9.36 -12.48 -10.52
CA LEU A 768 9.47 -12.98 -11.90
C LEU A 768 8.14 -13.51 -12.41
N ASN A 769 7.76 -13.13 -13.62
CA ASN A 769 6.50 -13.50 -14.23
C ASN A 769 6.62 -14.87 -14.94
N SER A 770 5.99 -15.89 -14.37
CA SER A 770 5.92 -17.23 -14.99
C SER A 770 4.77 -17.39 -16.02
N GLY A 771 4.12 -16.29 -16.40
CA GLY A 771 2.88 -16.24 -17.20
C GLY A 771 1.61 -16.64 -16.43
N ARG A 772 1.70 -17.57 -15.47
CA ARG A 772 0.56 -17.95 -14.60
C ARG A 772 0.41 -17.03 -13.38
N GLY A 773 1.54 -16.55 -12.87
CA GLY A 773 1.67 -15.67 -11.72
C GLY A 773 3.14 -15.39 -11.48
N PHE A 774 3.45 -14.77 -10.35
CA PHE A 774 4.81 -14.32 -10.07
C PHE A 774 5.51 -15.16 -9.02
N ILE A 775 6.83 -15.20 -9.12
CA ILE A 775 7.72 -15.93 -8.23
C ILE A 775 8.71 -14.95 -7.62
N ASP A 776 8.79 -14.90 -6.29
CA ASP A 776 9.80 -14.08 -5.66
C ASP A 776 11.16 -14.79 -5.67
N VAL A 777 12.14 -14.23 -6.37
CA VAL A 777 13.50 -14.79 -6.52
C VAL A 777 14.59 -13.93 -5.91
N ALA A 778 14.23 -12.92 -5.11
CA ALA A 778 15.18 -11.91 -4.62
C ALA A 778 16.45 -12.50 -3.98
N ASP A 779 16.31 -13.52 -3.14
CA ASP A 779 17.45 -14.17 -2.48
C ASP A 779 18.33 -14.96 -3.46
N ALA A 780 17.73 -15.55 -4.49
CA ALA A 780 18.43 -16.37 -5.48
C ALA A 780 19.27 -15.53 -6.46
N VAL A 781 18.90 -14.26 -6.65
CA VAL A 781 19.56 -13.35 -7.61
C VAL A 781 20.42 -12.28 -6.95
N GLY A 782 20.64 -12.33 -5.64
CA GLY A 782 21.51 -11.36 -4.93
C GLY A 782 20.83 -10.05 -4.51
N TRP A 783 19.50 -9.98 -4.56
CA TRP A 783 18.72 -8.76 -4.27
C TRP A 783 18.19 -8.64 -2.83
N GLY A 784 18.06 -9.78 -2.13
CA GLY A 784 17.33 -9.92 -0.85
C GLY A 784 17.89 -9.21 0.38
N LYS A 785 18.91 -8.34 0.23
CA LYS A 785 19.48 -7.57 1.35
C LYS A 785 18.41 -6.68 2.01
N ALA A 786 18.29 -6.84 3.33
CA ALA A 786 17.42 -6.08 4.23
C ALA A 786 17.97 -4.67 4.46
N GLU A 787 17.34 -3.65 3.87
CA GLU A 787 17.76 -2.24 3.96
C GLU A 787 16.61 -1.29 3.62
N ASN A 788 16.73 -0.04 4.05
CA ASN A 788 15.76 1.00 3.75
C ASN A 788 16.03 1.57 2.34
N SER A 789 15.14 1.29 1.39
CA SER A 789 15.23 1.70 -0.03
C SER A 789 13.97 2.46 -0.49
N ARG A 790 14.08 3.36 -1.49
CA ARG A 790 13.02 4.32 -1.92
C ARG A 790 12.69 4.19 -3.41
N ALA A 791 13.43 4.85 -4.29
CA ALA A 791 13.26 4.78 -5.73
C ALA A 791 14.06 3.63 -6.33
N ILE A 792 13.62 3.15 -7.49
CA ILE A 792 14.24 2.09 -8.27
C ILE A 792 14.10 2.42 -9.75
N ALA A 793 15.21 2.68 -10.42
CA ALA A 793 15.26 2.88 -11.87
C ALA A 793 16.02 1.72 -12.53
N ALA A 794 15.65 1.42 -13.77
CA ALA A 794 16.20 0.32 -14.56
C ALA A 794 16.79 0.92 -15.84
N ALA A 795 18.00 0.53 -16.18
CA ALA A 795 18.75 1.09 -17.29
C ALA A 795 19.82 0.12 -17.77
N ASP A 796 20.17 0.16 -19.04
CA ASP A 796 21.29 -0.62 -19.58
C ASP A 796 22.53 0.29 -19.62
N PHE A 797 23.31 0.31 -18.53
CA PHE A 797 24.39 1.30 -18.35
C PHE A 797 25.66 0.98 -19.13
N ASP A 798 25.86 -0.28 -19.55
CA ASP A 798 27.00 -0.72 -20.34
C ASP A 798 26.65 -1.14 -21.78
N ASN A 799 25.38 -0.99 -22.17
CA ASN A 799 24.83 -1.23 -23.51
C ASN A 799 24.95 -2.70 -23.97
N ASP A 800 24.83 -3.65 -23.03
CA ASP A 800 24.94 -5.08 -23.33
C ASP A 800 23.58 -5.75 -23.64
N GLY A 801 22.49 -5.05 -23.36
CA GLY A 801 21.11 -5.44 -23.65
C GLY A 801 20.29 -5.86 -22.43
N ASP A 802 20.91 -6.20 -21.31
CA ASP A 802 20.18 -6.45 -20.08
C ASP A 802 20.00 -5.13 -19.29
N LYS A 803 19.04 -5.12 -18.36
CA LYS A 803 18.74 -3.91 -17.57
C LYS A 803 19.37 -4.01 -16.19
N ASP A 804 20.34 -3.15 -15.93
CA ASP A 804 20.89 -2.86 -14.62
C ASP A 804 19.90 -2.07 -13.76
N ILE A 805 20.16 -2.03 -12.46
CA ILE A 805 19.25 -1.43 -11.50
C ILE A 805 19.97 -0.47 -10.57
N VAL A 806 19.43 0.74 -10.44
CA VAL A 806 19.83 1.71 -9.41
C VAL A 806 18.74 1.85 -8.36
N VAL A 807 19.14 1.86 -7.09
CA VAL A 807 18.24 2.00 -5.93
C VAL A 807 18.71 3.14 -5.05
N THR A 808 17.78 4.01 -4.65
CA THR A 808 18.08 5.11 -3.72
C THR A 808 17.80 4.71 -2.27
N HIS A 809 18.53 5.37 -1.37
CA HIS A 809 18.44 5.17 0.07
C HIS A 809 18.50 6.53 0.75
N MET A 810 17.61 6.79 1.72
CA MET A 810 17.49 8.11 2.36
C MET A 810 18.77 8.53 3.08
N THR A 811 19.41 7.63 3.82
CA THR A 811 20.59 7.92 4.65
C THR A 811 21.85 7.21 4.15
N ALA A 812 21.75 6.05 3.52
CA ALA A 812 22.88 5.32 2.93
C ALA A 812 23.21 5.77 1.49
N PRO A 813 24.43 5.51 0.97
CA PRO A 813 24.74 5.70 -0.44
C PRO A 813 23.77 4.93 -1.37
N PRO A 814 23.49 5.43 -2.58
CA PRO A 814 22.76 4.69 -3.61
C PRO A 814 23.44 3.35 -3.92
N SER A 815 22.63 2.34 -4.25
CA SER A 815 23.15 1.04 -4.70
C SER A 815 22.96 0.91 -6.21
N LEU A 816 24.02 0.55 -6.93
CA LEU A 816 23.97 0.20 -8.34
C LEU A 816 24.24 -1.31 -8.48
N TYR A 817 23.36 -2.00 -9.18
CA TYR A 817 23.44 -3.44 -9.43
C TYR A 817 23.63 -3.67 -10.91
N ARG A 818 24.74 -4.31 -11.26
CA ARG A 818 24.92 -4.84 -12.60
C ARG A 818 24.09 -6.11 -12.75
N ASN A 819 23.35 -6.23 -13.84
CA ASN A 819 22.69 -7.47 -14.19
C ASN A 819 23.65 -8.34 -15.03
N ASP A 820 23.59 -9.65 -14.83
CA ASP A 820 24.39 -10.61 -15.57
C ASP A 820 23.49 -11.80 -15.94
N LEU A 821 23.05 -11.86 -17.19
CA LEU A 821 22.29 -13.02 -17.70
C LEU A 821 23.16 -14.29 -17.80
N ALA A 822 22.57 -15.45 -17.54
CA ALA A 822 23.25 -16.75 -17.60
C ALA A 822 23.63 -17.19 -19.02
N ALA A 823 22.98 -16.63 -20.04
CA ALA A 823 23.29 -16.85 -21.44
C ALA A 823 23.37 -15.49 -22.17
N PRO A 824 24.18 -15.37 -23.23
CA PRO A 824 24.26 -14.12 -23.99
C PRO A 824 22.88 -13.68 -24.50
N PRO A 825 22.47 -12.43 -24.23
CA PRO A 825 21.14 -11.96 -24.63
C PRO A 825 21.02 -11.87 -26.15
N HIS A 826 19.86 -12.26 -26.68
CA HIS A 826 19.46 -11.93 -28.05
C HIS A 826 18.35 -10.90 -27.98
N TRP A 827 18.68 -9.67 -28.36
CA TRP A 827 17.84 -8.53 -28.09
C TRP A 827 17.83 -7.52 -29.23
N VAL A 828 16.92 -6.57 -29.16
CA VAL A 828 16.99 -5.34 -29.95
C VAL A 828 16.51 -4.15 -29.12
N GLY A 829 17.23 -3.05 -29.20
CA GLY A 829 16.91 -1.83 -28.48
C GLY A 829 16.44 -0.72 -29.40
N LEU A 830 15.49 0.09 -28.95
CA LEU A 830 14.96 1.24 -29.68
C LEU A 830 15.05 2.51 -28.84
N LEU A 831 15.67 3.55 -29.39
CA LEU A 831 15.51 4.93 -28.94
C LEU A 831 14.54 5.61 -29.91
N LEU A 832 13.40 6.09 -29.40
CA LEU A 832 12.35 6.67 -30.23
C LEU A 832 12.40 8.19 -30.16
N LYS A 833 12.42 8.85 -31.31
CA LYS A 833 12.40 10.31 -31.43
C LYS A 833 11.16 10.76 -32.18
N GLY A 834 10.28 11.50 -31.50
CA GLY A 834 9.09 12.09 -32.13
C GLY A 834 9.45 13.17 -33.14
N ASN A 835 8.46 13.66 -33.89
CA ASN A 835 8.65 14.70 -34.89
C ASN A 835 8.49 16.14 -34.37
N GLY A 836 8.24 16.31 -33.06
CA GLY A 836 8.07 17.61 -32.39
C GLY A 836 6.80 18.37 -32.81
N THR A 837 5.86 17.72 -33.51
CA THR A 837 4.62 18.36 -34.00
C THR A 837 3.37 17.55 -33.67
N SER A 838 3.33 16.27 -34.07
CA SER A 838 2.24 15.35 -33.71
C SER A 838 2.59 14.44 -32.52
N CYS A 839 3.85 14.45 -32.13
CA CYS A 839 4.42 13.64 -31.06
C CYS A 839 5.66 14.39 -30.58
N ALA A 840 5.70 14.75 -29.30
CA ALA A 840 6.85 15.41 -28.68
C ALA A 840 8.13 14.59 -28.92
N THR A 841 9.28 15.25 -28.91
CA THR A 841 10.56 14.65 -29.30
C THR A 841 10.96 13.46 -28.42
N ASN A 842 10.65 13.47 -27.10
CA ASN A 842 10.85 12.29 -26.24
C ASN A 842 9.92 11.10 -26.55
N ALA A 843 8.89 11.29 -27.38
CA ALA A 843 7.96 10.26 -27.84
C ALA A 843 7.20 9.49 -26.73
N PHE A 844 7.04 10.06 -25.53
CA PHE A 844 6.22 9.49 -24.45
C PHE A 844 4.80 9.15 -24.95
N GLY A 845 4.24 8.03 -24.49
CA GLY A 845 2.97 7.48 -24.98
C GLY A 845 3.08 6.64 -26.27
N THR A 846 4.28 6.54 -26.87
CA THR A 846 4.50 5.68 -28.04
C THR A 846 4.49 4.20 -27.65
N ARG A 847 3.82 3.39 -28.49
CA ARG A 847 3.68 1.94 -28.30
C ARG A 847 4.44 1.19 -29.41
N ALA A 848 5.33 0.28 -29.03
CA ALA A 848 6.09 -0.57 -29.94
C ALA A 848 5.67 -2.03 -29.77
N VAL A 849 5.44 -2.71 -30.90
CA VAL A 849 5.01 -4.11 -30.93
C VAL A 849 5.99 -4.94 -31.73
N LEU A 850 6.52 -5.99 -31.11
CA LEU A 850 7.28 -7.05 -31.76
C LEU A 850 6.40 -8.29 -31.86
N GLN A 851 6.26 -8.83 -33.08
CA GLN A 851 5.59 -10.11 -33.32
C GLN A 851 6.60 -11.08 -33.93
N GLN A 852 6.94 -12.15 -33.20
CA GLN A 852 7.79 -13.24 -33.66
C GLN A 852 7.09 -14.57 -33.42
N ALA A 853 6.73 -15.28 -34.50
CA ALA A 853 5.93 -16.50 -34.43
C ALA A 853 4.71 -16.32 -33.50
N ASP A 854 4.58 -17.16 -32.47
CA ASP A 854 3.51 -17.10 -31.46
C ASP A 854 3.81 -16.16 -30.28
N ASN A 855 5.00 -15.55 -30.21
CA ASN A 855 5.36 -14.60 -29.15
C ASN A 855 5.08 -13.16 -29.60
N LYS A 856 4.17 -12.48 -28.90
CA LYS A 856 3.90 -11.04 -29.06
C LYS A 856 4.44 -10.32 -27.84
N GLN A 857 5.32 -9.35 -28.06
CA GLN A 857 5.75 -8.42 -27.04
C GLN A 857 5.24 -7.02 -27.39
N GLU A 858 4.70 -6.33 -26.39
CA GLU A 858 4.23 -4.97 -26.51
C GLU A 858 4.86 -4.16 -25.38
N LYS A 859 5.56 -3.08 -25.73
CA LYS A 859 6.19 -2.17 -24.77
C LYS A 859 5.78 -0.74 -25.10
N ARG A 860 5.68 0.10 -24.07
CA ARG A 860 5.30 1.51 -24.20
C ARG A 860 6.34 2.39 -23.55
N LEU A 861 6.50 3.59 -24.10
CA LEU A 861 7.43 4.57 -23.60
C LEU A 861 6.72 5.50 -22.61
N TYR A 862 7.25 5.59 -21.39
CA TYR A 862 6.74 6.41 -20.30
C TYR A 862 7.80 7.42 -19.88
N ALA A 863 7.39 8.60 -19.41
CA ALA A 863 8.32 9.53 -18.78
C ALA A 863 8.76 9.04 -17.39
N SER A 864 7.82 8.58 -16.58
CA SER A 864 8.05 7.96 -15.27
C SER A 864 7.10 6.78 -15.12
N ASN A 865 7.57 5.67 -14.54
CA ASN A 865 6.74 4.45 -14.33
C ASN A 865 7.03 3.79 -12.98
N GLY A 866 6.85 4.55 -11.92
CA GLY A 866 7.08 4.14 -10.55
C GLY A 866 7.53 5.32 -9.69
N LEU A 867 7.46 5.13 -8.37
CA LEU A 867 7.67 6.19 -7.38
C LEU A 867 9.06 6.81 -7.56
N SER A 868 9.08 8.12 -7.86
CA SER A 868 10.30 8.91 -7.93
C SER A 868 11.37 8.29 -8.85
N SER A 869 10.95 7.58 -9.90
CA SER A 869 11.83 6.76 -10.74
C SER A 869 11.54 6.94 -12.22
N GLN A 870 12.53 7.44 -12.96
CA GLN A 870 12.52 7.44 -14.42
C GLN A 870 13.54 6.44 -14.95
N HIS A 871 13.05 5.43 -15.64
CA HIS A 871 13.84 4.39 -16.27
C HIS A 871 14.53 4.91 -17.54
N ASP A 872 15.50 4.15 -18.04
CA ASP A 872 16.08 4.36 -19.36
C ASP A 872 14.99 4.43 -20.44
N PRO A 873 14.91 5.52 -21.24
CA PRO A 873 13.88 5.71 -22.26
C PRO A 873 14.04 4.75 -23.44
N ARG A 874 15.14 3.99 -23.52
CA ARG A 874 15.36 3.01 -24.59
C ARG A 874 14.64 1.70 -24.30
N ILE A 875 13.76 1.32 -25.22
CA ILE A 875 12.95 0.10 -25.13
C ILE A 875 13.77 -1.09 -25.62
N THR A 876 13.92 -2.11 -24.80
CA THR A 876 14.58 -3.37 -25.18
C THR A 876 13.56 -4.48 -25.40
N PHE A 877 13.70 -5.28 -26.45
CA PHE A 877 12.88 -6.48 -26.70
C PHE A 877 13.75 -7.73 -26.71
N ALA A 878 13.26 -8.81 -26.09
CA ALA A 878 13.83 -10.15 -26.23
C ALA A 878 13.54 -10.71 -27.63
N LEU A 879 14.51 -11.35 -28.26
CA LEU A 879 14.35 -12.00 -29.56
C LEU A 879 14.39 -13.52 -29.44
N THR A 880 13.48 -14.21 -30.12
CA THR A 880 13.52 -15.67 -30.23
C THR A 880 14.48 -16.13 -31.35
N ASP A 881 14.97 -17.37 -31.27
CA ASP A 881 15.59 -18.12 -32.37
C ASP A 881 16.82 -17.49 -33.06
N GLN A 882 17.72 -16.84 -32.31
CA GLN A 882 18.97 -16.29 -32.88
C GLN A 882 18.73 -15.37 -34.10
N ALA A 883 17.56 -14.74 -34.17
CA ALA A 883 17.16 -13.92 -35.31
C ALA A 883 18.12 -12.73 -35.48
N GLU A 884 18.67 -12.56 -36.68
CA GLU A 884 19.61 -11.45 -36.98
C GLU A 884 18.91 -10.09 -37.09
N THR A 885 17.60 -10.11 -37.37
CA THR A 885 16.78 -8.91 -37.54
C THR A 885 15.42 -9.07 -36.89
N ALA A 886 14.87 -7.96 -36.41
CA ALA A 886 13.52 -7.86 -35.86
C ALA A 886 12.70 -6.85 -36.65
N THR A 887 11.41 -7.15 -36.88
CA THR A 887 10.46 -6.22 -37.47
C THR A 887 9.49 -5.75 -36.40
N LEU A 888 9.39 -4.44 -36.21
CA LEU A 888 8.53 -3.83 -35.20
C LEU A 888 7.52 -2.89 -35.84
N ASP A 889 6.32 -2.85 -35.25
CA ASP A 889 5.27 -1.90 -35.57
C ASP A 889 5.23 -0.82 -34.48
N ILE A 890 5.50 0.44 -34.84
CA ILE A 890 5.58 1.59 -33.92
C ILE A 890 4.36 2.49 -34.09
N PHE A 891 3.60 2.65 -33.01
CA PHE A 891 2.41 3.49 -32.91
C PHE A 891 2.77 4.77 -32.14
N TRP A 892 3.20 5.80 -32.88
CA TRP A 892 3.66 7.08 -32.34
C TRP A 892 2.59 7.84 -31.56
N CYS A 893 2.84 8.17 -30.29
CA CYS A 893 2.00 9.02 -29.43
C CYS A 893 0.48 8.81 -29.62
N GLY A 894 0.01 7.56 -29.49
CA GLY A 894 -1.43 7.24 -29.61
C GLY A 894 -2.00 7.16 -31.04
N ASN A 895 -1.16 7.26 -32.07
CA ASN A 895 -1.58 7.09 -33.46
C ASN A 895 -1.99 5.63 -33.74
N LYS A 896 -3.10 5.44 -34.47
CA LYS A 896 -3.66 4.11 -34.77
C LYS A 896 -2.93 3.39 -35.90
N LYS A 897 -2.21 4.10 -36.75
CA LYS A 897 -1.45 3.50 -37.86
C LYS A 897 0.00 3.31 -37.43
N PRO A 898 0.54 2.08 -37.51
CA PRO A 898 1.94 1.85 -37.18
C PRO A 898 2.86 2.28 -38.32
N GLU A 899 4.04 2.75 -37.96
CA GLU A 899 5.21 2.76 -38.83
C GLU A 899 5.97 1.44 -38.63
N ARG A 900 6.23 0.72 -39.72
CA ARG A 900 6.93 -0.56 -39.68
C ARG A 900 8.41 -0.37 -39.93
N VAL A 901 9.24 -0.85 -39.01
CA VAL A 901 10.70 -0.76 -39.09
C VAL A 901 11.34 -2.15 -38.97
N THR A 902 12.45 -2.36 -39.68
CA THR A 902 13.28 -3.56 -39.54
C THR A 902 14.66 -3.14 -39.07
N VAL A 903 15.11 -3.75 -37.98
CA VAL A 903 16.34 -3.41 -37.25
C VAL A 903 17.18 -4.65 -37.00
N LYS A 904 18.48 -4.47 -36.77
CA LYS A 904 19.41 -5.57 -36.47
C LYS A 904 19.39 -5.93 -34.99
N ALA A 905 19.57 -7.20 -34.68
CA ALA A 905 19.74 -7.66 -33.31
C ALA A 905 21.06 -7.17 -32.68
N GLY A 906 21.11 -7.12 -31.35
CA GLY A 906 22.31 -6.86 -30.54
C GLY A 906 22.77 -5.41 -30.49
N ALA A 907 21.87 -4.44 -30.74
CA ALA A 907 22.18 -3.02 -30.68
C ALA A 907 20.94 -2.17 -30.42
N TYR A 908 21.17 -0.95 -29.92
CA TYR A 908 20.20 0.14 -29.91
C TYR A 908 20.11 0.83 -31.26
N HIS A 909 18.89 1.16 -31.69
CA HIS A 909 18.60 1.88 -32.93
C HIS A 909 17.80 3.14 -32.64
N LEU A 910 18.28 4.29 -33.10
CA LEU A 910 17.51 5.52 -33.12
C LEU A 910 16.49 5.45 -34.26
N ILE A 911 15.21 5.53 -33.93
CA ILE A 911 14.11 5.61 -34.88
C ILE A 911 13.45 6.97 -34.73
N THR A 912 13.45 7.77 -35.79
CA THR A 912 12.79 9.07 -35.82
C THR A 912 11.49 8.97 -36.59
N GLN A 913 10.40 9.48 -36.01
CA GLN A 913 9.10 9.55 -36.65
C GLN A 913 9.20 10.32 -37.98
N GLN A 914 8.73 9.71 -39.07
CA GLN A 914 8.67 10.41 -40.35
C GLN A 914 7.61 11.51 -40.33
N ALA A 915 7.92 12.67 -40.93
CA ALA A 915 6.94 13.71 -41.17
C ALA A 915 5.82 13.13 -42.05
N GLY A 916 4.62 12.95 -41.48
CA GLY A 916 3.48 12.46 -42.24
C GLY A 916 3.12 13.47 -43.33
N ASN A 917 2.92 13.01 -44.57
CA ASN A 917 2.35 13.80 -45.68
C ASN A 917 0.89 14.26 -45.43
N ASN A 918 0.37 14.12 -44.22
CA ASN A 918 -0.97 14.54 -43.83
C ASN A 918 -0.86 15.26 -42.47
N ALA A 919 -0.65 16.57 -42.51
CA ALA A 919 -1.14 17.45 -41.46
C ALA A 919 -2.68 17.35 -41.41
N PRO A 920 -3.32 17.51 -40.23
CA PRO A 920 -4.77 17.73 -40.19
C PRO A 920 -5.19 18.95 -41.01
#